data_AF-A0A7J2HT95-F1
#
_entry.id   AF-A0A7J2HT95-F1
#
_cell.length_a   1.000
_cell.length_b   1.000
_cell.length_c   1.000
_cell.angle_alpha   90.00
_cell.angle_beta   90.00
_cell.angle_gamma   90.00
#
_symmetry.space_group_name_H-M   'P 1'
#
loop_
_entity.id
_entity.type
_entity.pdbx_description
1 polymer ?
#
loop_
_entity_poly.entity_id
_entity_poly.type
_entity_poly.pdbx_seq_one_letter_code
_entity_poly.pdbx_strand_id
1 'polypeptide(L)'
;RRLGELGVVHLRRLGDEDARRFREAEAEKLRELEGLADRLIRLWRELSRLGAAGGEDAYRRYAEAKDEVDELRRRRAELQKLERTLAGLRAMGEEEIPAIGRLNELFSLLVIAPSRELKKLRELASRKNLIVRSAEISGDERLVHILGLSDELDEARLLLSSVYHQEISLPSDLPRRVEEALSRVRMELERVEGELRSLEEELERLRDRIIGFSREDSSRTRALEKLGEQALELCRGVSAEPTEGVEELDLEEASRLLEELSRDYRSIRRRIGEARRRREELERIIGVVGRLLEAGVEEVEAGEYENLCVISGRIEEGRIEDFERGVSGKPVASRIVRLGGGEAFLTIACLKEDSRWILNRLKVLGFEDLTQLFSRLGGDLHALSKRISMELEAAKAEEEAALAELEDFEKRNAARIAAIARTIRINLGIEEALMNTLRSEDLRIIQGWVSAEKIPLLREELEKLGRRFRGGLAYRLEEPSREEEAPTILRNPKLFKIFESIVAQYGWPGYREVDPTIISGILWTLMFGFMFPDFGQGLVIAGLGAFLAYRYRGRLLGMSSRKVGKLMIRLGVSAAIFGLLFGEFFLMEVRPLIPNLRPGWLEDPAGAVWLLKTAIFFGAAQIILGMAISTWNELRHGDRAEALLAHHGLAGIAAFLGFILTAFHFLGV
;
A
#
# COMPACT_ATOMS: atom_id res chain seq x y z
N ARG A 1 55.03 -24.42 24.76
CA ARG A 1 55.95 -25.55 24.50
C ARG A 1 55.10 -26.77 24.15
N ARG A 2 55.18 -27.21 22.88
CA ARG A 2 54.93 -28.55 22.29
C ARG A 2 53.54 -29.16 22.54
N LEU A 3 52.74 -29.56 21.54
CA LEU A 3 52.95 -30.24 20.24
C LEU A 3 51.75 -29.86 19.33
N GLY A 4 51.81 -29.64 18.02
CA GLY A 4 52.73 -30.20 17.03
C GLY A 4 52.41 -31.68 16.78
N GLU A 5 51.32 -31.97 16.05
CA GLU A 5 50.94 -33.25 15.40
C GLU A 5 49.44 -33.56 15.55
N LEU A 6 48.72 -33.55 14.41
CA LEU A 6 47.44 -34.21 14.06
C LEU A 6 46.76 -33.31 13.02
N GLY A 7 46.58 -33.65 11.77
CA GLY A 7 46.88 -34.85 11.01
C GLY A 7 46.37 -34.53 9.61
N VAL A 8 47.15 -34.89 8.59
CA VAL A 8 46.74 -34.83 7.19
C VAL A 8 45.35 -35.47 7.08
N VAL A 9 44.35 -34.72 6.61
CA VAL A 9 43.05 -35.30 6.23
C VAL A 9 43.30 -36.13 4.98
N HIS A 10 43.73 -37.38 5.19
CA HIS A 10 43.56 -38.42 4.19
C HIS A 10 42.06 -38.62 4.03
N LEU A 11 41.55 -38.33 2.83
CA LEU A 11 40.26 -38.85 2.38
C LEU A 11 40.30 -40.37 2.51
N ARG A 12 39.79 -40.89 3.63
CA ARG A 12 39.60 -42.32 3.84
C ARG A 12 38.44 -42.71 2.93
N ARG A 13 38.66 -43.64 1.99
CA ARG A 13 37.57 -44.35 1.32
C ARG A 13 36.66 -44.90 2.42
N LEU A 14 35.34 -44.67 2.30
CA LEU A 14 34.34 -45.27 3.19
C LEU A 14 34.68 -46.76 3.36
N GLY A 15 34.80 -47.19 4.61
CA GLY A 15 34.92 -48.62 4.91
C GLY A 15 33.61 -49.33 4.59
N ASP A 16 33.69 -50.61 4.21
CA ASP A 16 32.54 -51.41 3.84
C ASP A 16 31.44 -51.48 4.93
N GLU A 17 31.80 -51.25 6.20
CA GLU A 17 30.84 -51.17 7.32
C GLU A 17 30.05 -49.85 7.36
N ASP A 18 30.66 -48.70 7.05
CA ASP A 18 29.98 -47.40 7.01
C ASP A 18 29.05 -47.31 5.79
N ALA A 19 29.48 -47.88 4.66
CA ALA A 19 28.66 -48.03 3.46
C ALA A 19 27.51 -49.05 3.62
N ARG A 20 27.63 -49.99 4.58
CA ARG A 20 26.53 -50.88 4.99
C ARG A 20 25.51 -50.15 5.87
N ARG A 21 25.95 -49.39 6.87
CA ARG A 21 25.04 -48.59 7.72
C ARG A 21 24.23 -47.56 6.93
N PHE A 22 24.84 -46.90 5.95
CA PHE A 22 24.13 -45.99 5.05
C PHE A 22 23.10 -46.71 4.18
N ARG A 23 23.46 -47.88 3.64
CA ARG A 23 22.53 -48.73 2.85
C ARG A 23 21.41 -49.32 3.70
N GLU A 24 21.66 -49.65 4.96
CA GLU A 24 20.63 -50.14 5.89
C GLU A 24 19.66 -49.02 6.29
N ALA A 25 20.16 -47.80 6.56
CA ALA A 25 19.32 -46.63 6.83
C ALA A 25 18.50 -46.19 5.59
N GLU A 26 19.10 -46.24 4.39
CA GLU A 26 18.36 -46.02 3.13
C GLU A 26 17.34 -47.13 2.88
N ALA A 27 17.67 -48.39 3.17
CA ALA A 27 16.74 -49.51 3.02
C ALA A 27 15.57 -49.46 4.01
N GLU A 28 15.80 -48.99 5.24
CA GLU A 28 14.74 -48.78 6.22
C GLU A 28 13.82 -47.63 5.80
N LYS A 29 14.39 -46.53 5.30
CA LYS A 29 13.65 -45.41 4.70
C LYS A 29 12.91 -45.83 3.43
N LEU A 30 13.48 -46.72 2.62
CA LEU A 30 12.81 -47.31 1.46
C LEU A 30 11.63 -48.19 1.88
N ARG A 31 11.76 -49.01 2.92
CA ARG A 31 10.65 -49.82 3.45
C ARG A 31 9.54 -48.97 4.06
N GLU A 32 9.89 -47.84 4.68
CA GLU A 32 8.91 -46.87 5.17
C GLU A 32 8.17 -46.20 4.02
N LEU A 33 8.90 -45.84 2.95
CA LEU A 33 8.35 -45.30 1.70
C LEU A 33 7.50 -46.33 0.96
N GLU A 34 7.90 -47.60 0.92
CA GLU A 34 7.12 -48.71 0.36
C GLU A 34 5.86 -48.94 1.20
N GLY A 35 5.94 -48.90 2.53
CA GLY A 35 4.79 -49.03 3.41
C GLY A 35 3.82 -47.83 3.34
N LEU A 36 4.32 -46.64 3.07
CA LEU A 36 3.50 -45.45 2.78
C LEU A 36 2.90 -45.51 1.38
N ALA A 37 3.68 -45.92 0.37
CA ALA A 37 3.23 -46.13 -0.99
C ALA A 37 2.16 -47.22 -1.04
N ASP A 38 2.31 -48.33 -0.33
CA ASP A 38 1.31 -49.39 -0.25
C ASP A 38 0.02 -48.95 0.46
N ARG A 39 0.11 -48.04 1.43
CA ARG A 39 -1.06 -47.44 2.08
C ARG A 39 -1.75 -46.42 1.19
N LEU A 40 -0.98 -45.60 0.49
CA LEU A 40 -1.48 -44.66 -0.54
C LEU A 40 -2.08 -45.40 -1.72
N ILE A 41 -1.47 -46.48 -2.19
CA ILE A 41 -1.95 -47.33 -3.27
C ILE A 41 -3.19 -48.11 -2.83
N ARG A 42 -3.29 -48.52 -1.57
CA ARG A 42 -4.53 -49.13 -1.03
C ARG A 42 -5.66 -48.11 -0.92
N LEU A 43 -5.40 -46.94 -0.34
CA LEU A 43 -6.36 -45.82 -0.30
C LEU A 43 -6.78 -45.40 -1.72
N TRP A 44 -5.81 -45.28 -2.62
CA TRP A 44 -6.06 -44.95 -4.02
C TRP A 44 -6.86 -46.06 -4.71
N ARG A 45 -6.55 -47.35 -4.54
CA ARG A 45 -7.36 -48.45 -5.10
C ARG A 45 -8.76 -48.55 -4.52
N GLU A 46 -8.93 -48.24 -3.23
CA GLU A 46 -10.25 -48.18 -2.58
C GLU A 46 -11.07 -46.99 -3.11
N LEU A 47 -10.43 -45.85 -3.35
CA LEU A 47 -11.02 -44.67 -4.01
C LEU A 47 -11.29 -44.90 -5.51
N SER A 48 -10.39 -45.56 -6.23
CA SER A 48 -10.51 -45.88 -7.67
C SER A 48 -11.62 -46.90 -7.93
N ARG A 49 -11.84 -47.85 -7.00
CA ARG A 49 -12.95 -48.81 -7.07
C ARG A 49 -14.32 -48.16 -6.95
N LEU A 50 -14.41 -46.99 -6.32
CA LEU A 50 -15.65 -46.23 -6.17
C LEU A 50 -15.92 -45.25 -7.34
N GLY A 51 -15.00 -45.06 -8.30
CA GLY A 51 -15.27 -44.09 -9.37
C GLY A 51 -14.31 -43.86 -10.53
N ALA A 52 -13.31 -44.69 -10.87
CA ALA A 52 -12.45 -44.34 -12.00
C ALA A 52 -11.79 -45.51 -12.76
N ALA A 53 -12.46 -45.97 -13.81
CA ALA A 53 -11.79 -46.59 -14.97
C ALA A 53 -11.51 -45.55 -16.10
N GLY A 54 -11.65 -44.24 -15.83
CA GLY A 54 -11.52 -43.17 -16.84
C GLY A 54 -10.64 -41.97 -16.45
N GLY A 55 -9.84 -42.08 -15.37
CA GLY A 55 -9.04 -40.96 -14.84
C GLY A 55 -7.69 -40.74 -15.54
N GLU A 56 -7.06 -41.79 -16.08
CA GLU A 56 -5.78 -41.66 -16.79
C GLU A 56 -5.90 -40.88 -18.10
N ASP A 57 -6.97 -41.12 -18.87
CA ASP A 57 -7.22 -40.40 -20.12
C ASP A 57 -7.58 -38.93 -19.87
N ALA A 58 -8.31 -38.64 -18.78
CA ALA A 58 -8.66 -37.27 -18.40
C ALA A 58 -7.43 -36.45 -17.97
N TYR A 59 -6.52 -37.03 -17.19
CA TYR A 59 -5.28 -36.35 -16.79
C TYR A 59 -4.34 -36.09 -17.96
N ARG A 60 -4.23 -37.05 -18.90
CA ARG A 60 -3.45 -36.85 -20.13
C ARG A 60 -4.02 -35.68 -20.96
N ARG A 61 -5.34 -35.66 -21.16
CA ARG A 61 -6.01 -34.55 -21.86
C ARG A 61 -5.87 -33.21 -21.11
N TYR A 62 -5.87 -33.22 -19.78
CA TYR A 62 -5.66 -32.02 -18.98
C TYR A 62 -4.25 -31.44 -19.16
N ALA A 63 -3.21 -32.29 -19.19
CA ALA A 63 -1.83 -31.85 -19.45
C ALA A 63 -1.70 -31.26 -20.86
N GLU A 64 -2.24 -31.96 -21.87
CA GLU A 64 -2.26 -31.49 -23.27
C GLU A 64 -3.00 -30.16 -23.43
N ALA A 65 -4.21 -30.04 -22.88
CA ALA A 65 -5.00 -28.81 -22.93
C ALA A 65 -4.33 -27.65 -22.18
N LYS A 66 -3.57 -27.93 -21.11
CA LYS A 66 -2.82 -26.91 -20.37
C LYS A 66 -1.67 -26.37 -21.21
N ASP A 67 -0.93 -27.25 -21.88
CA ASP A 67 0.15 -26.86 -22.78
C ASP A 67 -0.40 -26.05 -23.97
N GLU A 68 -1.55 -26.44 -24.55
CA GLU A 68 -2.26 -25.68 -25.58
C GLU A 68 -2.67 -24.27 -25.10
N VAL A 69 -3.17 -24.14 -23.86
CA VAL A 69 -3.53 -22.83 -23.27
C VAL A 69 -2.30 -21.95 -23.09
N ASP A 70 -1.18 -22.50 -22.62
CA ASP A 70 0.05 -21.74 -22.42
C ASP A 70 0.63 -21.25 -23.76
N GLU A 71 0.52 -22.04 -24.83
CA GLU A 71 0.89 -21.64 -26.19
C GLU A 71 -0.02 -20.52 -26.72
N LEU A 72 -1.34 -20.66 -26.59
CA LEU A 72 -2.30 -19.64 -27.02
C LEU A 72 -2.18 -18.34 -26.22
N ARG A 73 -1.83 -18.40 -24.93
CA ARG A 73 -1.55 -17.20 -24.11
C ARG A 73 -0.34 -16.44 -24.62
N ARG A 74 0.74 -17.14 -24.98
CA ARG A 74 1.93 -16.50 -25.61
C ARG A 74 1.52 -15.85 -26.92
N ARG A 75 0.76 -16.56 -27.76
CA ARG A 75 0.27 -16.03 -29.04
C ARG A 75 -0.63 -14.81 -28.88
N ARG A 76 -1.54 -14.82 -27.90
CA ARG A 76 -2.38 -13.67 -27.56
C ARG A 76 -1.54 -12.45 -27.17
N ALA A 77 -0.52 -12.63 -26.34
CA ALA A 77 0.37 -11.54 -25.92
C ALA A 77 1.13 -10.94 -27.12
N GLU A 78 1.59 -11.76 -28.05
CA GLU A 78 2.19 -11.30 -29.32
C GLU A 78 1.20 -10.49 -30.16
N LEU A 79 -0.02 -11.00 -30.36
CA LEU A 79 -1.06 -10.33 -31.15
C LEU A 79 -1.51 -9.01 -30.50
N GLN A 80 -1.64 -8.94 -29.18
CA GLN A 80 -1.95 -7.70 -28.46
C GLN A 80 -0.83 -6.66 -28.59
N LYS A 81 0.43 -7.09 -28.55
CA LYS A 81 1.59 -6.21 -28.78
C LYS A 81 1.58 -5.66 -30.21
N LEU A 82 1.24 -6.49 -31.20
CA LEU A 82 1.09 -6.08 -32.60
C LEU A 82 -0.08 -5.12 -32.79
N GLU A 83 -1.25 -5.41 -32.20
CA GLU A 83 -2.42 -4.54 -32.26
C GLU A 83 -2.11 -3.15 -31.70
N ARG A 84 -1.48 -3.09 -30.52
CA ARG A 84 -1.03 -1.85 -29.89
C ARG A 84 -0.07 -1.05 -30.78
N THR A 85 0.88 -1.73 -31.41
CA THR A 85 1.85 -1.10 -32.33
C THR A 85 1.14 -0.52 -33.55
N LEU A 86 0.27 -1.30 -34.20
CA LEU A 86 -0.45 -0.87 -35.39
C LEU A 86 -1.48 0.23 -35.08
N ALA A 87 -2.13 0.18 -33.91
CA ALA A 87 -3.04 1.23 -33.45
C ALA A 87 -2.28 2.53 -33.17
N GLY A 88 -1.07 2.44 -32.61
CA GLY A 88 -0.16 3.56 -32.45
C GLY A 88 0.28 4.16 -33.78
N LEU A 89 0.60 3.34 -34.79
CA LEU A 89 0.91 3.82 -36.15
C LEU A 89 -0.27 4.55 -36.77
N ARG A 90 -1.49 4.02 -36.64
CA ARG A 90 -2.71 4.70 -37.09
C ARG A 90 -2.91 6.04 -36.39
N ALA A 91 -2.67 6.10 -35.07
CA ALA A 91 -2.77 7.32 -34.29
C ALA A 91 -1.70 8.37 -34.67
N MET A 92 -0.57 7.95 -35.25
CA MET A 92 0.41 8.86 -35.87
C MET A 92 0.00 9.36 -37.26
N GLY A 93 -1.09 8.84 -37.84
CA GLY A 93 -1.56 9.19 -39.17
C GLY A 93 -0.87 8.43 -40.31
N GLU A 94 -0.21 7.30 -40.03
CA GLU A 94 0.41 6.44 -41.06
C GLU A 94 -0.66 5.53 -41.71
N GLU A 95 -0.83 5.62 -43.03
CA GLU A 95 -1.76 4.78 -43.80
C GLU A 95 -1.15 3.42 -44.20
N GLU A 96 0.18 3.38 -44.37
CA GLU A 96 0.95 2.18 -44.71
C GLU A 96 1.96 1.86 -43.60
N ILE A 97 2.25 0.56 -43.40
CA ILE A 97 3.24 0.13 -42.42
C ILE A 97 4.63 0.58 -42.90
N PRO A 98 5.36 1.39 -42.11
CA PRO A 98 6.67 1.87 -42.50
C PRO A 98 7.65 0.69 -42.55
N ALA A 99 8.51 0.66 -43.57
CA ALA A 99 9.61 -0.29 -43.61
C ALA A 99 10.58 0.00 -42.45
N ILE A 100 10.87 -1.01 -41.62
CA ILE A 100 11.68 -0.89 -40.41
C ILE A 100 13.11 -1.34 -40.70
N GLY A 101 14.09 -0.60 -40.19
CA GLY A 101 15.51 -0.85 -40.35
C GLY A 101 16.20 0.15 -41.29
N ARG A 102 17.35 -0.24 -41.84
CA ARG A 102 18.12 0.57 -42.79
C ARG A 102 17.48 0.47 -44.18
N LEU A 103 16.98 1.59 -44.69
CA LEU A 103 16.54 1.78 -46.07
C LEU A 103 17.69 2.46 -46.85
N ASN A 104 17.58 2.58 -48.17
CA ASN A 104 18.68 3.05 -49.03
C ASN A 104 19.41 4.29 -48.48
N GLU A 105 18.73 5.43 -48.39
CA GLU A 105 19.30 6.70 -47.88
C GLU A 105 18.79 7.08 -46.47
N LEU A 106 17.78 6.38 -45.95
CA LEU A 106 17.13 6.66 -44.67
C LEU A 106 17.04 5.41 -43.80
N PHE A 107 16.96 5.57 -42.47
CA PHE A 107 16.52 4.49 -41.58
C PHE A 107 15.20 4.82 -40.89
N SER A 108 14.54 3.77 -40.42
CA SER A 108 13.28 3.84 -39.69
C SER A 108 13.30 2.89 -38.50
N LEU A 109 13.12 3.42 -37.29
CA LEU A 109 13.05 2.65 -36.05
C LEU A 109 11.73 2.88 -35.35
N LEU A 110 11.11 1.79 -34.89
CA LEU A 110 9.91 1.82 -34.06
C LEU A 110 10.27 1.34 -32.66
N VAL A 111 9.98 2.16 -31.67
CA VAL A 111 10.31 1.91 -30.27
C VAL A 111 9.14 2.25 -29.37
N ILE A 112 8.88 1.43 -28.37
CA ILE A 112 8.00 1.79 -27.24
C ILE A 112 8.87 2.41 -26.16
N ALA A 113 8.52 3.61 -25.72
CA ALA A 113 9.22 4.31 -24.65
C ALA A 113 8.23 4.97 -23.67
N PRO A 114 8.56 5.06 -22.36
CA PRO A 114 7.77 5.80 -21.39
C PRO A 114 7.66 7.29 -21.73
N SER A 115 6.55 7.93 -21.39
CA SER A 115 6.25 9.33 -21.71
C SER A 115 7.26 10.30 -21.09
N ARG A 116 7.79 9.95 -19.91
CA ARG A 116 8.86 10.70 -19.22
C ARG A 116 10.17 10.78 -20.00
N GLU A 117 10.45 9.79 -20.84
CA GLU A 117 11.68 9.74 -21.64
C GLU A 117 11.53 10.45 -23.00
N LEU A 118 10.30 10.76 -23.40
CA LEU A 118 9.99 11.43 -24.67
C LEU A 118 10.67 12.81 -24.79
N LYS A 119 10.77 13.54 -23.68
CA LYS A 119 11.39 14.87 -23.66
C LYS A 119 12.89 14.78 -23.95
N LYS A 120 13.57 13.77 -23.37
CA LYS A 120 14.99 13.51 -23.63
C LYS A 120 15.21 13.01 -25.06
N LEU A 121 14.36 12.11 -25.55
CA LEU A 121 14.43 11.62 -26.93
C LEU A 121 14.27 12.76 -27.94
N ARG A 122 13.33 13.69 -27.72
CA ARG A 122 13.15 14.86 -28.59
C ARG A 122 14.32 15.85 -28.51
N GLU A 123 14.88 16.06 -27.32
CA GLU A 123 16.05 16.93 -27.14
C GLU A 123 17.29 16.35 -27.81
N LEU A 124 17.54 15.05 -27.66
CA LEU A 124 18.64 14.34 -28.32
C LEU A 124 18.45 14.31 -29.84
N ALA A 125 17.22 14.07 -30.30
CA ALA A 125 16.89 14.10 -31.71
C ALA A 125 17.05 15.49 -32.32
N SER A 126 16.73 16.58 -31.62
CA SER A 126 16.92 17.96 -32.13
C SER A 126 18.38 18.39 -32.30
N ARG A 127 19.33 17.70 -31.65
CA ARG A 127 20.78 17.95 -31.81
C ARG A 127 21.35 17.25 -33.04
N LYS A 128 20.56 16.40 -33.69
CA LYS A 128 20.87 15.62 -34.89
C LYS A 128 19.75 15.87 -35.92
N ASN A 129 19.89 15.45 -37.18
CA ASN A 129 18.81 15.65 -38.17
C ASN A 129 17.76 14.52 -38.09
N LEU A 130 17.39 14.13 -36.87
CA LEU A 130 16.46 13.02 -36.61
C LEU A 130 15.03 13.53 -36.44
N ILE A 131 14.10 12.92 -37.16
CA ILE A 131 12.66 13.18 -37.05
C ILE A 131 12.08 12.17 -36.07
N VAL A 132 11.47 12.65 -34.99
CA VAL A 132 10.82 11.83 -33.97
C VAL A 132 9.32 12.11 -33.96
N ARG A 133 8.54 11.12 -34.37
CA ARG A 133 7.08 11.10 -34.25
C ARG A 133 6.68 10.24 -33.05
N SER A 134 5.55 10.55 -32.43
CA SER A 134 5.09 9.80 -31.27
C SER A 134 3.57 9.78 -31.18
N ALA A 135 3.01 8.64 -30.77
CA ALA A 135 1.60 8.45 -30.49
C ALA A 135 1.42 7.73 -29.16
N GLU A 136 0.29 8.00 -28.52
CA GLU A 136 -0.07 7.34 -27.27
C GLU A 136 -0.62 5.94 -27.53
N ILE A 137 -0.08 4.93 -26.83
CA ILE A 137 -0.55 3.55 -26.92
C ILE A 137 -1.33 3.17 -25.66
N SER A 138 -0.74 3.34 -24.46
CA SER A 138 -1.44 3.07 -23.19
C SER A 138 -0.79 3.76 -22.00
N GLY A 139 -1.53 4.62 -21.30
CA GLY A 139 -1.11 5.23 -20.04
C GLY A 139 0.21 6.00 -20.17
N ASP A 140 1.29 5.46 -19.58
CA ASP A 140 2.63 6.05 -19.62
C ASP A 140 3.44 5.62 -20.87
N GLU A 141 3.02 4.63 -21.66
CA GLU A 141 3.77 4.14 -22.82
C GLU A 141 3.37 4.85 -24.12
N ARG A 142 4.39 5.31 -24.87
CA ARG A 142 4.22 5.91 -26.20
C ARG A 142 4.96 5.11 -27.26
N LEU A 143 4.30 4.96 -28.42
CA LEU A 143 4.99 4.56 -29.64
C LEU A 143 5.81 5.74 -30.11
N VAL A 144 7.06 5.50 -30.44
CA VAL A 144 7.96 6.50 -30.99
C VAL A 144 8.52 5.96 -32.29
N HIS A 145 8.39 6.75 -33.36
CA HIS A 145 8.91 6.44 -34.68
C HIS A 145 10.02 7.42 -34.98
N ILE A 146 11.22 6.89 -35.22
CA ILE A 146 12.44 7.66 -35.45
C ILE A 146 12.89 7.46 -36.89
N LEU A 147 13.05 8.56 -37.61
CA LEU A 147 13.53 8.62 -38.99
C LEU A 147 14.79 9.48 -39.06
N GLY A 148 15.78 9.03 -39.84
CA GLY A 148 17.04 9.73 -40.04
C GLY A 148 17.79 9.20 -41.25
N LEU A 149 18.98 9.73 -41.55
CA LEU A 149 19.83 9.26 -42.65
C LEU A 149 20.52 7.94 -42.27
N SER A 150 20.68 7.02 -43.23
CA SER A 150 21.16 5.64 -42.97
C SER A 150 22.53 5.50 -42.30
N ASP A 151 23.38 6.52 -42.44
CA ASP A 151 24.68 6.68 -41.79
C ASP A 151 24.57 7.07 -40.31
N GLU A 152 23.45 7.66 -39.88
CA GLU A 152 23.17 8.02 -38.49
C GLU A 152 22.49 6.89 -37.68
N LEU A 153 22.18 5.73 -38.30
CA LEU A 153 21.44 4.62 -37.65
C LEU A 153 22.18 4.06 -36.42
N ASP A 154 23.48 3.86 -36.52
CA ASP A 154 24.29 3.28 -35.44
C ASP A 154 24.42 4.28 -34.26
N GLU A 155 24.50 5.57 -34.56
CA GLU A 155 24.45 6.64 -33.56
C GLU A 155 23.06 6.75 -32.91
N ALA A 156 21.97 6.59 -33.68
CA ALA A 156 20.61 6.62 -33.16
C ALA A 156 20.35 5.45 -32.20
N ARG A 157 20.89 4.25 -32.48
CA ARG A 157 20.85 3.10 -31.56
C ARG A 157 21.67 3.35 -30.29
N LEU A 158 22.84 3.99 -30.41
CA LEU A 158 23.65 4.39 -29.26
C LEU A 158 22.89 5.38 -28.37
N LEU A 159 22.18 6.35 -28.97
CA LEU A 159 21.34 7.30 -28.24
C LEU A 159 20.16 6.61 -27.56
N LEU A 160 19.51 5.67 -28.23
CA LEU A 160 18.43 4.88 -27.65
C LEU A 160 18.89 4.06 -26.45
N SER A 161 20.13 3.55 -26.42
CA SER A 161 20.67 2.81 -25.26
C SER A 161 20.73 3.63 -23.96
N SER A 162 20.73 4.97 -24.07
CA SER A 162 20.69 5.88 -22.92
C SER A 162 19.29 6.11 -22.34
N VAL A 163 18.26 5.53 -22.96
CA VAL A 163 16.86 5.69 -22.63
C VAL A 163 16.20 4.32 -22.47
N TYR A 164 15.27 4.17 -21.52
CA TYR A 164 14.49 2.95 -21.43
C TYR A 164 13.55 2.83 -22.64
N HIS A 165 13.81 1.87 -23.52
CA HIS A 165 13.05 1.66 -24.74
C HIS A 165 12.96 0.16 -25.06
N GLN A 166 11.94 -0.20 -25.83
CA GLN A 166 11.81 -1.52 -26.44
C GLN A 166 11.71 -1.36 -27.96
N GLU A 167 12.70 -1.83 -28.71
CA GLU A 167 12.65 -1.88 -30.18
C GLU A 167 11.58 -2.89 -30.61
N ILE A 168 10.76 -2.49 -31.59
CA ILE A 168 9.69 -3.33 -32.14
C ILE A 168 10.11 -3.80 -33.54
N SER A 169 10.15 -5.11 -33.71
CA SER A 169 10.19 -5.74 -35.02
C SER A 169 8.76 -6.13 -35.44
N LEU A 170 8.35 -5.72 -36.65
CA LEU A 170 7.09 -6.17 -37.24
C LEU A 170 7.30 -7.45 -38.06
N PRO A 171 6.39 -8.43 -37.97
CA PRO A 171 6.38 -9.62 -38.82
C PRO A 171 6.32 -9.26 -40.31
N SER A 172 7.05 -10.01 -41.14
CA SER A 172 7.15 -9.77 -42.59
C SER A 172 5.89 -10.16 -43.38
N ASP A 173 4.92 -10.83 -42.75
CA ASP A 173 3.70 -11.38 -43.36
C ASP A 173 2.46 -10.48 -43.16
N LEU A 174 2.63 -9.29 -42.57
CA LEU A 174 1.56 -8.33 -42.38
C LEU A 174 1.15 -7.63 -43.70
N PRO A 175 -0.15 -7.35 -43.91
CA PRO A 175 -0.62 -6.50 -45.00
C PRO A 175 0.05 -5.13 -45.00
N ARG A 176 0.28 -4.54 -46.18
CA ARG A 176 0.97 -3.23 -46.29
C ARG A 176 0.18 -2.06 -45.70
N ARG A 177 -1.15 -2.11 -45.74
CA ARG A 177 -2.02 -1.07 -45.17
C ARG A 177 -2.24 -1.32 -43.68
N VAL A 178 -2.08 -0.26 -42.87
CA VAL A 178 -2.20 -0.35 -41.41
C VAL A 178 -3.59 -0.81 -40.97
N GLU A 179 -4.65 -0.35 -41.66
CA GLU A 179 -6.03 -0.71 -41.33
C GLU A 179 -6.39 -2.17 -41.66
N GLU A 180 -5.83 -2.70 -42.76
CA GLU A 180 -5.99 -4.10 -43.15
C GLU A 180 -5.21 -5.02 -42.21
N ALA A 181 -3.99 -4.62 -41.82
CA ALA A 181 -3.19 -5.33 -40.82
C ALA A 181 -3.84 -5.32 -39.43
N LEU A 182 -4.39 -4.18 -38.99
CA LEU A 182 -5.15 -4.08 -37.74
C LEU A 182 -6.36 -5.01 -37.74
N SER A 183 -7.11 -5.03 -38.84
CA SER A 183 -8.29 -5.88 -38.97
C SER A 183 -7.92 -7.36 -38.93
N ARG A 184 -6.85 -7.76 -39.61
CA ARG A 184 -6.34 -9.15 -39.57
C ARG A 184 -5.88 -9.56 -38.18
N VAL A 185 -5.10 -8.71 -37.50
CA VAL A 185 -4.62 -8.98 -36.14
C VAL A 185 -5.77 -9.06 -35.15
N ARG A 186 -6.79 -8.19 -35.27
CA ARG A 186 -8.00 -8.24 -34.42
C ARG A 186 -8.81 -9.51 -34.64
N MET A 187 -9.03 -9.92 -35.89
CA MET A 187 -9.72 -11.18 -36.18
C MET A 187 -8.96 -12.39 -35.62
N GLU A 188 -7.63 -12.40 -35.74
CA GLU A 188 -6.81 -13.48 -35.18
C GLU A 188 -6.81 -13.45 -33.64
N LEU A 189 -6.81 -12.25 -33.04
CA LEU A 189 -6.93 -12.08 -31.59
C LEU A 189 -8.29 -12.58 -31.08
N GLU A 190 -9.39 -12.23 -31.74
CA GLU A 190 -10.73 -12.73 -31.40
C GLU A 190 -10.82 -14.25 -31.52
N ARG A 191 -10.20 -14.84 -32.55
CA ARG A 191 -10.13 -16.30 -32.72
C ARG A 191 -9.36 -16.96 -31.58
N VAL A 192 -8.17 -16.46 -31.26
CA VAL A 192 -7.31 -16.98 -30.17
C VAL A 192 -7.99 -16.80 -28.81
N GLU A 193 -8.68 -15.68 -28.58
CA GLU A 193 -9.44 -15.46 -27.35
C GLU A 193 -10.65 -16.38 -27.24
N GLY A 194 -11.30 -16.71 -28.36
CA GLY A 194 -12.36 -17.72 -28.41
C GLY A 194 -11.85 -19.14 -28.11
N GLU A 195 -10.74 -19.54 -28.73
CA GLU A 195 -10.08 -20.83 -28.49
C GLU A 195 -9.62 -20.95 -27.03
N LEU A 196 -9.00 -19.90 -26.48
CA LEU A 196 -8.60 -19.84 -25.07
C LEU A 196 -9.79 -20.03 -24.13
N ARG A 197 -10.91 -19.34 -24.35
CA ARG A 197 -12.11 -19.51 -23.51
C ARG A 197 -12.60 -20.95 -23.54
N SER A 198 -12.67 -21.56 -24.72
CA SER A 198 -13.13 -22.94 -24.85
C SER A 198 -12.21 -23.95 -24.17
N LEU A 199 -10.89 -23.78 -24.27
CA LEU A 199 -9.90 -24.66 -23.62
C LEU A 199 -9.80 -24.42 -22.12
N GLU A 200 -9.98 -23.18 -21.64
CA GLU A 200 -10.06 -22.87 -20.22
C GLU A 200 -11.32 -23.48 -19.58
N GLU A 201 -12.47 -23.45 -20.28
CA GLU A 201 -13.68 -24.17 -19.87
C GLU A 201 -13.49 -25.70 -19.90
N GLU A 202 -12.78 -26.23 -20.90
CA GLU A 202 -12.45 -27.65 -20.97
C GLU A 202 -11.53 -28.07 -19.81
N LEU A 203 -10.49 -27.28 -19.51
CA LEU A 203 -9.59 -27.49 -18.38
C LEU A 203 -10.33 -27.43 -17.05
N GLU A 204 -11.31 -26.54 -16.90
CA GLU A 204 -12.15 -26.46 -15.72
C GLU A 204 -13.01 -27.72 -15.57
N ARG A 205 -13.69 -28.17 -16.63
CA ARG A 205 -14.46 -29.42 -16.62
C ARG A 205 -13.59 -30.66 -16.39
N LEU A 206 -12.39 -30.69 -16.96
CA LEU A 206 -11.43 -31.78 -16.76
C LEU A 206 -10.88 -31.76 -15.34
N ARG A 207 -10.54 -30.59 -14.80
CA ARG A 207 -10.13 -30.40 -13.40
C ARG A 207 -11.22 -30.91 -12.46
N ASP A 208 -12.47 -30.54 -12.71
CA ASP A 208 -13.61 -30.98 -11.89
C ASP A 208 -13.81 -32.50 -11.95
N ARG A 209 -13.60 -33.12 -13.13
CA ARG A 209 -13.66 -34.58 -13.33
C ARG A 209 -12.47 -35.35 -12.75
N ILE A 210 -11.26 -34.78 -12.78
CA ILE A 210 -10.02 -35.43 -12.33
C ILE A 210 -9.88 -35.33 -10.82
N ILE A 211 -10.34 -34.23 -10.22
CA ILE A 211 -9.92 -33.87 -8.87
C ILE A 211 -11.06 -33.98 -7.87
N GLY A 212 -12.32 -33.65 -8.16
CA GLY A 212 -13.37 -33.66 -7.10
C GLY A 212 -13.04 -32.78 -5.88
N PHE A 213 -12.03 -31.90 -5.99
CA PHE A 213 -11.74 -30.84 -5.03
C PHE A 213 -12.17 -29.51 -5.64
N SER A 214 -12.95 -28.73 -4.88
CA SER A 214 -13.34 -27.36 -5.23
C SER A 214 -12.61 -26.37 -4.32
N ARG A 215 -12.44 -25.12 -4.78
CA ARG A 215 -12.05 -24.01 -3.89
C ARG A 215 -13.24 -23.62 -3.02
N GLU A 216 -12.99 -23.31 -1.76
CA GLU A 216 -14.06 -22.98 -0.82
C GLU A 216 -14.81 -21.71 -1.24
N ASP A 217 -16.13 -21.75 -1.08
CA ASP A 217 -17.06 -20.79 -1.68
C ASP A 217 -17.06 -19.45 -0.92
N SER A 218 -16.92 -18.34 -1.65
CA SER A 218 -16.71 -16.97 -1.13
C SER A 218 -17.86 -16.36 -0.29
N SER A 219 -18.96 -17.09 -0.12
CA SER A 219 -20.20 -16.57 0.48
C SER A 219 -20.08 -16.32 1.99
N ARG A 220 -19.42 -17.23 2.74
CA ARG A 220 -19.12 -17.05 4.16
C ARG A 220 -18.11 -15.93 4.40
N THR A 221 -17.09 -15.83 3.56
CA THR A 221 -16.08 -14.76 3.62
C THR A 221 -16.75 -13.40 3.49
N ARG A 222 -17.61 -13.19 2.49
CA ARG A 222 -18.33 -11.91 2.32
C ARG A 222 -19.22 -11.55 3.50
N ALA A 223 -19.87 -12.53 4.12
CA ALA A 223 -20.67 -12.29 5.32
C ALA A 223 -19.78 -11.85 6.50
N LEU A 224 -18.63 -12.49 6.69
CA LEU A 224 -17.66 -12.16 7.74
C LEU A 224 -16.93 -10.83 7.49
N GLU A 225 -16.63 -10.48 6.24
CA GLU A 225 -16.09 -9.17 5.87
C GLU A 225 -17.05 -8.07 6.29
N LYS A 226 -18.35 -8.22 5.97
CA LYS A 226 -19.39 -7.26 6.36
C LYS A 226 -19.52 -7.13 7.88
N LEU A 227 -19.48 -8.24 8.62
CA LEU A 227 -19.46 -8.22 10.09
C LEU A 227 -18.18 -7.56 10.63
N GLY A 228 -17.04 -7.79 9.97
CA GLY A 228 -15.75 -7.19 10.30
C GLY A 228 -15.77 -5.67 10.15
N GLU A 229 -16.33 -5.16 9.05
CA GLU A 229 -16.51 -3.72 8.84
C GLU A 229 -17.39 -3.09 9.91
N GLN A 230 -18.52 -3.72 10.24
CA GLN A 230 -19.43 -3.25 11.29
C GLN A 230 -18.76 -3.24 12.67
N ALA A 231 -18.02 -4.29 13.02
CA ALA A 231 -17.28 -4.34 14.28
C ALA A 231 -16.19 -3.25 14.35
N LEU A 232 -15.54 -2.96 13.23
CA LEU A 232 -14.48 -1.96 13.16
C LEU A 232 -15.02 -0.53 13.21
N GLU A 233 -16.19 -0.27 12.60
CA GLU A 233 -16.93 0.98 12.74
C GLU A 233 -17.30 1.24 14.20
N LEU A 234 -17.84 0.21 14.89
CA LEU A 234 -18.20 0.31 16.30
C LEU A 234 -16.97 0.52 17.19
N CYS A 235 -15.86 -0.18 16.94
CA CYS A 235 -14.60 0.04 17.67
C CYS A 235 -14.06 1.46 17.51
N ARG A 236 -14.10 2.02 16.29
CA ARG A 236 -13.70 3.41 16.03
C ARG A 236 -14.61 4.41 16.72
N GLY A 237 -15.92 4.11 16.76
CA GLY A 237 -16.92 4.93 17.43
C GLY A 237 -16.68 5.04 18.94
N VAL A 238 -16.26 3.94 19.58
CA VAL A 238 -16.15 3.80 21.05
C VAL A 238 -14.70 3.94 21.57
N SER A 239 -13.73 4.20 20.67
CA SER A 239 -12.29 4.25 21.02
C SER A 239 -11.79 3.03 21.81
N ALA A 240 -12.36 1.85 21.57
CA ALA A 240 -12.00 0.62 22.28
C ALA A 240 -10.65 0.08 21.77
N GLU A 241 -9.64 0.01 22.64
CA GLU A 241 -8.40 -0.71 22.34
C GLU A 241 -8.57 -2.21 22.66
N PRO A 242 -8.07 -3.11 21.79
CA PRO A 242 -8.10 -4.54 22.06
C PRO A 242 -7.32 -4.86 23.33
N THR A 243 -8.03 -5.24 24.38
CA THR A 243 -7.45 -5.62 25.68
C THR A 243 -7.16 -7.11 25.69
N GLU A 244 -5.99 -7.50 26.22
CA GLU A 244 -5.67 -8.91 26.45
C GLU A 244 -6.44 -9.43 27.68
N GLY A 245 -7.17 -10.54 27.52
CA GLY A 245 -7.84 -11.23 28.64
C GLY A 245 -9.37 -11.33 28.57
N VAL A 246 -10.01 -10.96 27.45
CA VAL A 246 -11.47 -11.14 27.29
C VAL A 246 -11.80 -12.57 26.85
N GLU A 247 -12.91 -13.10 27.37
CA GLU A 247 -13.47 -14.42 27.05
C GLU A 247 -13.59 -14.65 25.54
N GLU A 248 -13.22 -15.85 25.09
CA GLU A 248 -13.42 -16.28 23.71
C GLU A 248 -14.92 -16.45 23.44
N LEU A 249 -15.49 -15.52 22.68
CA LEU A 249 -16.87 -15.59 22.20
C LEU A 249 -16.94 -16.52 20.98
N ASP A 250 -18.01 -17.30 20.90
CA ASP A 250 -18.37 -18.02 19.67
C ASP A 250 -18.80 -17.04 18.57
N LEU A 251 -18.66 -17.43 17.30
CA LEU A 251 -18.94 -16.57 16.16
C LEU A 251 -20.42 -16.18 16.07
N GLU A 252 -21.34 -17.11 16.37
CA GLU A 252 -22.78 -16.81 16.35
C GLU A 252 -23.15 -15.82 17.47
N GLU A 253 -22.58 -16.02 18.66
CA GLU A 253 -22.78 -15.14 19.80
C GLU A 253 -22.20 -13.75 19.54
N ALA A 254 -20.98 -13.67 19.01
CA ALA A 254 -20.33 -12.42 18.63
C ALA A 254 -21.14 -11.65 17.58
N SER A 255 -21.73 -12.36 16.60
CA SER A 255 -22.55 -11.74 15.55
C SER A 255 -23.85 -11.16 16.11
N ARG A 256 -24.55 -11.89 16.98
CA ARG A 256 -25.78 -11.41 17.63
C ARG A 256 -25.52 -10.19 18.51
N LEU A 257 -24.48 -10.27 19.35
CA LEU A 257 -24.09 -9.16 20.22
C LEU A 257 -23.64 -7.94 19.42
N LEU A 258 -22.94 -8.13 18.29
CA LEU A 258 -22.56 -7.03 17.41
C LEU A 258 -23.80 -6.30 16.87
N GLU A 259 -24.82 -7.03 16.42
CA GLU A 259 -26.04 -6.43 15.89
C GLU A 259 -26.80 -5.63 16.96
N GLU A 260 -26.90 -6.18 18.19
CA GLU A 260 -27.52 -5.51 19.33
C GLU A 260 -26.78 -4.22 19.69
N LEU A 261 -25.48 -4.30 19.97
CA LEU A 261 -24.66 -3.16 20.36
C LEU A 261 -24.60 -2.10 19.24
N SER A 262 -24.55 -2.53 17.97
CA SER A 262 -24.58 -1.60 16.84
C SER A 262 -25.91 -0.87 16.72
N ARG A 263 -27.03 -1.52 17.05
CA ARG A 263 -28.37 -0.91 17.05
C ARG A 263 -28.47 0.15 18.15
N ASP A 264 -28.01 -0.18 19.35
CA ASP A 264 -28.01 0.74 20.49
C ASP A 264 -27.13 1.97 20.21
N TYR A 265 -25.89 1.74 19.76
CA TYR A 265 -24.97 2.82 19.38
C TYR A 265 -25.56 3.75 18.31
N ARG A 266 -26.18 3.19 17.26
CA ARG A 266 -26.84 3.98 16.22
C ARG A 266 -28.04 4.77 16.74
N SER A 267 -28.82 4.21 17.67
CA SER A 267 -29.94 4.90 18.32
C SER A 267 -29.47 6.11 19.12
N ILE A 268 -28.44 5.94 19.95
CA ILE A 268 -27.84 7.03 20.76
C ILE A 268 -27.27 8.12 19.85
N ARG A 269 -26.46 7.75 18.84
CA ARG A 269 -25.92 8.69 17.84
C ARG A 269 -27.00 9.50 17.12
N ARG A 270 -28.12 8.86 16.77
CA ARG A 270 -29.25 9.55 16.13
C ARG A 270 -29.86 10.60 17.06
N ARG A 271 -30.11 10.25 18.33
CA ARG A 271 -30.65 11.18 19.34
C ARG A 271 -29.72 12.38 19.55
N ILE A 272 -28.41 12.16 19.65
CA ILE A 272 -27.41 13.24 19.73
C ILE A 272 -27.52 14.15 18.49
N GLY A 273 -27.57 13.57 17.29
CA GLY A 273 -27.69 14.34 16.06
C GLY A 273 -28.99 15.13 15.93
N GLU A 274 -30.11 14.59 16.41
CA GLU A 274 -31.41 15.28 16.45
C GLU A 274 -31.42 16.44 17.45
N ALA A 275 -30.98 16.20 18.70
CA ALA A 275 -30.89 17.22 19.74
C ALA A 275 -29.93 18.35 19.34
N ARG A 276 -28.76 18.01 18.79
CA ARG A 276 -27.77 18.99 18.33
C ARG A 276 -28.30 19.86 17.19
N ARG A 277 -28.97 19.28 16.19
CA ARG A 277 -29.59 20.05 15.10
C ARG A 277 -30.65 21.01 15.63
N ARG A 278 -31.48 20.55 16.57
CA ARG A 278 -32.50 21.38 17.23
C ARG A 278 -31.86 22.52 18.02
N ARG A 279 -30.78 22.26 18.76
CA ARG A 279 -30.00 23.28 19.48
C ARG A 279 -29.44 24.33 18.53
N GLU A 280 -28.75 23.91 17.47
CA GLU A 280 -28.14 24.81 16.47
C GLU A 280 -29.20 25.68 15.75
N GLU A 281 -30.39 25.12 15.49
CA GLU A 281 -31.52 25.87 14.93
C GLU A 281 -32.05 26.92 15.92
N LEU A 282 -32.31 26.53 17.18
CA LEU A 282 -32.79 27.44 18.22
C LEU A 282 -31.78 28.55 18.55
N GLU A 283 -30.48 28.24 18.55
CA GLU A 283 -29.39 29.23 18.74
C GLU A 283 -29.35 30.25 17.60
N ARG A 284 -29.59 29.81 16.36
CA ARG A 284 -29.69 30.73 15.22
C ARG A 284 -30.88 31.67 15.40
N ILE A 285 -32.04 31.14 15.77
CA ILE A 285 -33.27 31.91 15.94
C ILE A 285 -33.13 32.91 17.08
N ILE A 286 -32.64 32.48 18.25
CA ILE A 286 -32.48 33.38 19.40
C ILE A 286 -31.46 34.48 19.10
N GLY A 287 -30.43 34.20 18.30
CA GLY A 287 -29.49 35.21 17.81
C GLY A 287 -30.13 36.25 16.88
N VAL A 288 -31.13 35.86 16.08
CA VAL A 288 -31.91 36.81 15.26
C VAL A 288 -32.85 37.64 16.12
N VAL A 289 -33.58 37.00 17.05
CA VAL A 289 -34.51 37.68 17.96
C VAL A 289 -33.78 38.67 18.87
N GLY A 290 -32.61 38.30 19.41
CA GLY A 290 -31.79 39.19 20.24
C GLY A 290 -31.37 40.46 19.51
N ARG A 291 -30.91 40.32 18.25
CA ARG A 291 -30.54 41.49 17.42
C ARG A 291 -31.74 42.38 17.06
N LEU A 292 -32.93 41.81 16.89
CA LEU A 292 -34.15 42.58 16.68
C LEU A 292 -34.54 43.40 17.92
N LEU A 293 -34.43 42.80 19.11
CA LEU A 293 -34.66 43.47 20.39
C LEU A 293 -33.64 44.60 20.63
N GLU A 294 -32.36 44.37 20.33
CA GLU A 294 -31.30 45.41 20.38
C GLU A 294 -31.58 46.57 19.41
N ALA A 295 -32.17 46.28 18.25
CA ALA A 295 -32.59 47.28 17.27
C ALA A 295 -33.90 48.01 17.65
N GLY A 296 -34.48 47.72 18.82
CA GLY A 296 -35.70 48.37 19.33
C GLY A 296 -37.01 47.87 18.71
N VAL A 297 -37.02 46.67 18.12
CA VAL A 297 -38.24 46.02 17.63
C VAL A 297 -38.80 45.18 18.76
N GLU A 298 -40.03 45.48 19.20
CA GLU A 298 -40.72 44.73 20.26
C GLU A 298 -41.73 43.72 19.67
N GLU A 299 -42.32 44.04 18.53
CA GLU A 299 -43.29 43.17 17.85
C GLU A 299 -42.97 42.98 16.37
N VAL A 300 -43.12 41.75 15.89
CA VAL A 300 -42.99 41.37 14.47
C VAL A 300 -44.26 40.69 14.02
N GLU A 301 -44.98 41.34 13.10
CA GLU A 301 -46.11 40.72 12.42
C GLU A 301 -45.60 39.79 11.31
N ALA A 302 -46.18 38.59 11.23
CA ALA A 302 -45.90 37.62 10.17
C ALA A 302 -47.06 36.64 10.03
N GLY A 303 -47.43 36.30 8.80
CA GLY A 303 -48.48 35.33 8.53
C GLY A 303 -49.44 35.73 7.42
N GLU A 304 -50.39 34.85 7.14
CA GLU A 304 -51.47 35.08 6.18
C GLU A 304 -52.71 35.64 6.89
N TYR A 305 -53.21 36.76 6.38
CA TYR A 305 -54.47 37.38 6.77
C TYR A 305 -55.49 37.22 5.62
N GLU A 306 -56.72 37.72 5.82
CA GLU A 306 -57.83 37.53 4.87
C GLU A 306 -57.47 37.91 3.42
N ASN A 307 -56.85 39.08 3.21
CA ASN A 307 -56.43 39.57 1.89
C ASN A 307 -54.94 39.96 1.80
N LEU A 308 -54.20 39.89 2.91
CA LEU A 308 -52.80 40.31 3.02
C LEU A 308 -51.91 39.15 3.47
N CYS A 309 -50.66 39.16 3.03
CA CYS A 309 -49.61 38.26 3.50
C CYS A 309 -48.45 39.12 4.02
N VAL A 310 -48.04 38.88 5.27
CA VAL A 310 -46.90 39.55 5.89
C VAL A 310 -45.73 38.58 5.94
N ILE A 311 -44.70 38.87 5.14
CA ILE A 311 -43.47 38.10 5.00
C ILE A 311 -42.39 38.79 5.82
N SER A 312 -41.72 38.05 6.72
CA SER A 312 -40.67 38.59 7.58
C SER A 312 -39.42 37.72 7.49
N GLY A 313 -38.25 38.34 7.32
CA GLY A 313 -37.00 37.59 7.15
C GLY A 313 -35.76 38.47 7.03
N ARG A 314 -34.61 37.82 6.83
CA ARG A 314 -33.29 38.48 6.83
C ARG A 314 -32.75 38.65 5.42
N ILE A 315 -32.08 39.77 5.16
CA ILE A 315 -31.38 40.06 3.90
C ILE A 315 -30.03 40.75 4.18
N GLU A 316 -29.08 40.62 3.26
CA GLU A 316 -27.85 41.42 3.27
C GLU A 316 -28.18 42.90 3.02
N GLU A 317 -27.57 43.80 3.78
CA GLU A 317 -27.84 45.24 3.73
C GLU A 317 -27.51 45.85 2.36
N GLY A 318 -26.48 45.34 1.69
CA GLY A 318 -26.10 45.76 0.34
C GLY A 318 -27.13 45.44 -0.76
N ARG A 319 -28.15 44.62 -0.47
CA ARG A 319 -29.18 44.19 -1.44
C ARG A 319 -30.54 44.84 -1.20
N ILE A 320 -30.64 45.76 -0.25
CA ILE A 320 -31.89 46.48 0.05
C ILE A 320 -32.35 47.31 -1.15
N GLU A 321 -31.44 48.01 -1.83
CA GLU A 321 -31.79 48.82 -3.00
C GLU A 321 -32.30 47.97 -4.16
N ASP A 322 -31.75 46.76 -4.35
CA ASP A 322 -32.20 45.83 -5.39
C ASP A 322 -33.59 45.26 -5.08
N PHE A 323 -33.90 45.09 -3.79
CA PHE A 323 -35.25 44.77 -3.33
C PHE A 323 -36.23 45.92 -3.63
N GLU A 324 -35.91 47.16 -3.23
CA GLU A 324 -36.78 48.31 -3.45
C GLU A 324 -37.07 48.54 -4.94
N ARG A 325 -36.04 48.42 -5.80
CA ARG A 325 -36.21 48.46 -7.27
C ARG A 325 -37.05 47.30 -7.80
N GLY A 326 -36.88 46.11 -7.25
CA GLY A 326 -37.58 44.90 -7.68
C GLY A 326 -39.07 44.88 -7.33
N VAL A 327 -39.49 45.64 -6.31
CA VAL A 327 -40.88 45.71 -5.85
C VAL A 327 -41.59 47.00 -6.32
N SER A 328 -40.84 47.97 -6.86
CA SER A 328 -41.37 49.19 -7.46
C SER A 328 -42.42 48.90 -8.53
N GLY A 329 -43.69 49.23 -8.24
CA GLY A 329 -44.83 49.03 -9.13
C GLY A 329 -45.92 48.07 -8.61
N LYS A 330 -45.70 47.41 -7.46
CA LYS A 330 -46.72 46.60 -6.76
C LYS A 330 -47.19 47.27 -5.46
N PRO A 331 -48.43 47.03 -5.01
CA PRO A 331 -48.95 47.55 -3.74
C PRO A 331 -48.33 46.76 -2.57
N VAL A 332 -47.13 47.17 -2.16
CA VAL A 332 -46.36 46.52 -1.10
C VAL A 332 -45.90 47.56 -0.08
N ALA A 333 -46.16 47.30 1.20
CA ALA A 333 -45.57 48.06 2.29
C ALA A 333 -44.39 47.27 2.84
N SER A 334 -43.26 47.93 3.07
CA SER A 334 -42.08 47.28 3.66
C SER A 334 -41.52 48.09 4.83
N ARG A 335 -41.04 47.38 5.84
CA ARG A 335 -40.34 47.91 7.01
C ARG A 335 -38.97 47.27 7.07
N ILE A 336 -37.93 48.10 7.07
CA ILE A 336 -36.53 47.66 7.08
C ILE A 336 -35.92 48.05 8.42
N VAL A 337 -35.31 47.08 9.11
CA VAL A 337 -34.59 47.27 10.38
C VAL A 337 -33.15 46.81 10.17
N ARG A 338 -32.19 47.73 10.34
CA ARG A 338 -30.76 47.39 10.22
C ARG A 338 -30.30 46.69 11.50
N LEU A 339 -29.79 45.46 11.37
CA LEU A 339 -29.36 44.63 12.50
C LEU A 339 -27.87 44.78 12.83
N GLY A 340 -27.13 45.62 12.08
CA GLY A 340 -25.67 45.74 12.18
C GLY A 340 -24.92 44.58 11.53
N GLY A 341 -23.64 44.77 11.21
CA GLY A 341 -22.79 43.74 10.60
C GLY A 341 -23.08 43.46 9.11
N GLY A 342 -23.75 44.38 8.41
CA GLY A 342 -24.11 44.22 6.99
C GLY A 342 -25.38 43.40 6.75
N GLU A 343 -26.21 43.22 7.77
CA GLU A 343 -27.50 42.50 7.68
C GLU A 343 -28.67 43.41 8.05
N ALA A 344 -29.80 43.20 7.38
CA ALA A 344 -31.06 43.87 7.66
C ALA A 344 -32.20 42.86 7.78
N PHE A 345 -33.19 43.20 8.61
CA PHE A 345 -34.45 42.50 8.74
C PHE A 345 -35.52 43.25 7.96
N LEU A 346 -36.27 42.51 7.16
CA LEU A 346 -37.25 43.05 6.23
C LEU A 346 -38.60 42.41 6.52
N THR A 347 -39.58 43.25 6.86
CA THR A 347 -41.00 42.87 7.02
C THR A 347 -41.78 43.49 5.88
N ILE A 348 -42.51 42.66 5.14
CA ILE A 348 -43.18 43.02 3.89
C ILE A 348 -44.64 42.63 3.98
N ALA A 349 -45.54 43.60 3.89
CA ALA A 349 -46.97 43.36 3.74
C ALA A 349 -47.37 43.53 2.27
N CYS A 350 -47.90 42.46 1.67
CA CYS A 350 -48.36 42.44 0.29
C CYS A 350 -49.72 41.77 0.14
N LEU A 351 -50.39 41.95 -1.00
CA LEU A 351 -51.59 41.19 -1.35
C LEU A 351 -51.26 39.69 -1.44
N LYS A 352 -52.20 38.84 -1.04
CA LYS A 352 -52.01 37.38 -1.04
C LYS A 352 -51.66 36.83 -2.42
N GLU A 353 -52.24 37.41 -3.47
CA GLU A 353 -51.98 37.07 -4.87
C GLU A 353 -50.51 37.32 -5.29
N ASP A 354 -49.87 38.32 -4.70
CA ASP A 354 -48.49 38.73 -5.03
C ASP A 354 -47.42 38.03 -4.17
N SER A 355 -47.81 37.42 -3.05
CA SER A 355 -46.91 36.82 -2.07
C SER A 355 -45.91 35.81 -2.65
N ARG A 356 -46.38 34.89 -3.51
CA ARG A 356 -45.53 33.86 -4.16
C ARG A 356 -44.49 34.48 -5.08
N TRP A 357 -44.87 35.52 -5.82
CA TRP A 357 -43.97 36.22 -6.73
C TRP A 357 -42.88 36.96 -5.95
N ILE A 358 -43.27 37.65 -4.86
CA ILE A 358 -42.36 38.39 -3.98
C ILE A 358 -41.38 37.43 -3.29
N LEU A 359 -41.84 36.31 -2.72
CA LEU A 359 -40.98 35.30 -2.09
C LEU A 359 -39.94 34.73 -3.07
N ASN A 360 -40.33 34.42 -4.31
CA ASN A 360 -39.39 33.92 -5.31
C ASN A 360 -38.34 34.98 -5.67
N ARG A 361 -38.71 36.26 -5.73
CA ARG A 361 -37.77 37.34 -6.00
C ARG A 361 -36.79 37.56 -4.84
N LEU A 362 -37.29 37.51 -3.61
CA LEU A 362 -36.52 37.62 -2.39
C LEU A 362 -35.51 36.47 -2.24
N LYS A 363 -35.89 35.23 -2.57
CA LYS A 363 -34.97 34.08 -2.58
C LYS A 363 -33.76 34.29 -3.48
N VAL A 364 -33.94 34.91 -4.66
CA VAL A 364 -32.83 35.25 -5.57
C VAL A 364 -31.89 36.28 -4.95
N LEU A 365 -32.41 37.17 -4.10
CA LEU A 365 -31.63 38.17 -3.38
C LEU A 365 -30.97 37.59 -2.11
N GLY A 366 -31.10 36.28 -1.83
CA GLY A 366 -30.51 35.67 -0.64
C GLY A 366 -31.31 35.92 0.65
N PHE A 367 -32.60 36.20 0.51
CA PHE A 367 -33.50 36.37 1.66
C PHE A 367 -33.73 35.05 2.40
N GLU A 368 -33.49 35.06 3.72
CA GLU A 368 -33.84 33.97 4.62
C GLU A 368 -35.26 34.18 5.14
N ASP A 369 -36.19 33.34 4.71
CA ASP A 369 -37.61 33.43 5.07
C ASP A 369 -37.85 32.88 6.49
N LEU A 370 -38.25 33.77 7.41
CA LEU A 370 -38.57 33.45 8.80
C LEU A 370 -40.07 33.59 9.09
N THR A 371 -40.90 33.71 8.04
CA THR A 371 -42.34 34.00 8.17
C THR A 371 -43.09 32.90 8.91
N GLN A 372 -42.75 31.62 8.68
CA GLN A 372 -43.36 30.49 9.39
C GLN A 372 -43.01 30.46 10.89
N LEU A 373 -41.86 31.01 11.24
CA LEU A 373 -41.39 31.04 12.62
C LEU A 373 -42.17 32.06 13.43
N PHE A 374 -42.25 33.29 12.93
CA PHE A 374 -42.98 34.37 13.59
C PHE A 374 -44.51 34.15 13.56
N SER A 375 -45.06 33.54 12.50
CA SER A 375 -46.51 33.28 12.39
C SER A 375 -47.03 32.21 13.36
N ARG A 376 -46.22 31.22 13.73
CA ARG A 376 -46.60 30.18 14.69
C ARG A 376 -46.59 30.64 16.15
N LEU A 377 -45.88 31.72 16.47
CA LEU A 377 -45.44 32.00 17.84
C LEU A 377 -45.99 33.30 18.45
N GLY A 378 -46.63 34.17 17.67
CA GLY A 378 -47.27 35.40 18.15
C GLY A 378 -46.32 36.60 18.23
N GLY A 379 -46.90 37.81 18.23
CA GLY A 379 -46.21 39.06 17.90
C GLY A 379 -45.13 39.55 18.87
N ASP A 380 -45.16 39.20 20.16
CA ASP A 380 -44.23 39.72 21.17
C ASP A 380 -42.86 38.99 21.18
N LEU A 381 -41.81 39.73 20.85
CA LEU A 381 -40.43 39.23 20.79
C LEU A 381 -39.85 38.90 22.17
N HIS A 382 -40.30 39.53 23.27
CA HIS A 382 -39.85 39.19 24.63
C HIS A 382 -40.41 37.84 25.08
N ALA A 383 -41.72 37.61 24.89
CA ALA A 383 -42.34 36.32 25.15
C ALA A 383 -41.73 35.20 24.27
N LEU A 384 -41.44 35.51 23.01
CA LEU A 384 -40.76 34.60 22.08
C LEU A 384 -39.36 34.23 22.56
N SER A 385 -38.53 35.22 22.93
CA SER A 385 -37.18 35.01 23.43
C SER A 385 -37.17 34.12 24.68
N LYS A 386 -38.12 34.32 25.60
CA LYS A 386 -38.27 33.46 26.79
C LYS A 386 -38.68 32.02 26.45
N ARG A 387 -39.57 31.81 25.48
CA ARG A 387 -39.98 30.46 25.06
C ARG A 387 -38.83 29.73 24.35
N ILE A 388 -38.15 30.40 23.42
CA ILE A 388 -37.04 29.82 22.66
C ILE A 388 -35.87 29.50 23.59
N SER A 389 -35.56 30.36 24.56
CA SER A 389 -34.52 30.06 25.56
C SER A 389 -34.87 28.83 26.40
N MET A 390 -36.14 28.66 26.82
CA MET A 390 -36.57 27.44 27.51
C MET A 390 -36.45 26.18 26.63
N GLU A 391 -36.84 26.24 25.35
CA GLU A 391 -36.67 25.12 24.41
C GLU A 391 -35.20 24.83 24.11
N LEU A 392 -34.36 25.86 24.06
CA LEU A 392 -32.94 25.74 23.85
C LEU A 392 -32.26 25.04 25.03
N GLU A 393 -32.60 25.43 26.26
CA GLU A 393 -32.10 24.76 27.47
C GLU A 393 -32.60 23.30 27.54
N ALA A 394 -33.84 23.03 27.13
CA ALA A 394 -34.35 21.66 27.02
C ALA A 394 -33.58 20.83 25.97
N ALA A 395 -33.29 21.41 24.79
CA ALA A 395 -32.52 20.75 23.74
C ALA A 395 -31.06 20.49 24.15
N LYS A 396 -30.43 21.45 24.86
CA LYS A 396 -29.09 21.27 25.45
C LYS A 396 -29.09 20.14 26.48
N ALA A 397 -30.06 20.12 27.39
CA ALA A 397 -30.17 19.07 28.39
C ALA A 397 -30.40 17.69 27.75
N GLU A 398 -31.18 17.61 26.66
CA GLU A 398 -31.37 16.38 25.90
C GLU A 398 -30.07 15.92 25.20
N GLU A 399 -29.31 16.85 24.61
CA GLU A 399 -27.99 16.57 24.01
C GLU A 399 -27.00 16.07 25.07
N GLU A 400 -26.90 16.74 26.22
CA GLU A 400 -26.04 16.34 27.33
C GLU A 400 -26.42 14.97 27.89
N ALA A 401 -27.72 14.69 28.08
CA ALA A 401 -28.19 13.39 28.55
C ALA A 401 -27.84 12.27 27.56
N ALA A 402 -28.00 12.51 26.24
CA ALA A 402 -27.64 11.52 25.22
C ALA A 402 -26.12 11.32 25.10
N LEU A 403 -25.31 12.36 25.32
CA LEU A 403 -23.85 12.25 25.40
C LEU A 403 -23.40 11.47 26.64
N ALA A 404 -24.02 11.70 27.80
CA ALA A 404 -23.75 10.92 29.00
C ALA A 404 -24.14 9.44 28.83
N GLU A 405 -25.27 9.16 28.17
CA GLU A 405 -25.69 7.80 27.80
C GLU A 405 -24.68 7.13 26.88
N LEU A 406 -24.10 7.88 25.93
CA LEU A 406 -23.02 7.38 25.07
C LEU A 406 -21.77 7.03 25.89
N GLU A 407 -21.30 7.91 26.77
CA GLU A 407 -20.14 7.62 27.62
C GLU A 407 -20.36 6.38 28.50
N ASP A 408 -21.56 6.21 29.06
CA ASP A 408 -21.90 5.04 29.87
C ASP A 408 -21.95 3.77 29.02
N PHE A 409 -22.49 3.86 27.81
CA PHE A 409 -22.46 2.76 26.84
C PHE A 409 -21.01 2.35 26.51
N GLU A 410 -20.13 3.33 26.26
CA GLU A 410 -18.71 3.09 25.98
C GLU A 410 -18.02 2.40 27.16
N LYS A 411 -18.16 2.92 28.38
CA LYS A 411 -17.54 2.36 29.59
C LYS A 411 -17.97 0.92 29.85
N ARG A 412 -19.25 0.60 29.63
CA ARG A 412 -19.80 -0.74 29.89
C ARG A 412 -19.45 -1.75 28.80
N ASN A 413 -19.37 -1.31 27.55
CA ASN A 413 -19.28 -2.23 26.40
C ASN A 413 -17.92 -2.24 25.71
N ALA A 414 -16.97 -1.34 26.02
CA ALA A 414 -15.67 -1.28 25.34
C ALA A 414 -14.93 -2.62 25.30
N ALA A 415 -14.85 -3.34 26.43
CA ALA A 415 -14.18 -4.65 26.50
C ALA A 415 -14.90 -5.71 25.65
N ARG A 416 -16.24 -5.72 25.65
CA ARG A 416 -17.06 -6.65 24.87
C ARG A 416 -16.92 -6.39 23.37
N ILE A 417 -16.99 -5.12 22.96
CA ILE A 417 -16.82 -4.69 21.57
C ILE A 417 -15.43 -5.07 21.05
N ALA A 418 -14.39 -4.86 21.86
CA ALA A 418 -13.03 -5.26 21.53
C ALA A 418 -12.88 -6.79 21.33
N ALA A 419 -13.56 -7.59 22.17
CA ALA A 419 -13.56 -9.04 22.05
C ALA A 419 -14.30 -9.52 20.80
N ILE A 420 -15.49 -8.98 20.53
CA ILE A 420 -16.27 -9.26 19.32
C ILE A 420 -15.43 -8.98 18.07
N ALA A 421 -14.80 -7.80 17.99
CA ALA A 421 -13.96 -7.42 16.86
C ALA A 421 -12.75 -8.35 16.70
N ARG A 422 -12.15 -8.79 17.83
CA ARG A 422 -11.07 -9.78 17.81
C ARG A 422 -11.56 -11.12 17.27
N THR A 423 -12.68 -11.64 17.76
CA THR A 423 -13.27 -12.91 17.33
C THR A 423 -13.60 -12.89 15.83
N ILE A 424 -14.27 -11.85 15.34
CA ILE A 424 -14.62 -11.72 13.93
C ILE A 424 -13.36 -11.66 13.06
N ARG A 425 -12.35 -10.89 13.48
CA ARG A 425 -11.08 -10.79 12.74
C ARG A 425 -10.32 -12.12 12.69
N ILE A 426 -10.32 -12.89 13.78
CA ILE A 426 -9.70 -14.22 13.81
C ILE A 426 -10.44 -15.17 12.87
N ASN A 427 -11.76 -15.22 12.96
CA ASN A 427 -12.58 -16.08 12.10
C ASN A 427 -12.47 -15.69 10.62
N LEU A 428 -12.43 -14.40 10.30
CA LEU A 428 -12.18 -13.92 8.94
C LEU A 428 -10.81 -14.40 8.43
N GLY A 429 -9.75 -14.26 9.24
CA GLY A 429 -8.43 -14.75 8.87
C GLY A 429 -8.37 -16.28 8.70
N ILE A 430 -9.17 -17.03 9.47
CA ILE A 430 -9.32 -18.48 9.29
C ILE A 430 -10.00 -18.76 7.95
N GLU A 431 -11.13 -18.13 7.64
CA GLU A 431 -11.87 -18.35 6.40
C GLU A 431 -11.05 -17.92 5.17
N GLU A 432 -10.32 -16.80 5.23
CA GLU A 432 -9.35 -16.39 4.21
C GLU A 432 -8.24 -17.44 4.01
N ALA A 433 -7.73 -18.02 5.10
CA ALA A 433 -6.75 -19.11 5.00
C ALA A 433 -7.37 -20.36 4.38
N LEU A 434 -8.62 -20.70 4.73
CA LEU A 434 -9.35 -21.85 4.21
C LEU A 434 -9.70 -21.70 2.71
N MET A 435 -9.96 -20.50 2.21
CA MET A 435 -10.14 -20.23 0.77
C MET A 435 -8.92 -20.65 -0.07
N ASN A 436 -7.72 -20.66 0.54
CA ASN A 436 -6.48 -21.06 -0.11
C ASN A 436 -6.17 -22.56 0.07
N THR A 437 -7.13 -23.35 0.56
CA THR A 437 -7.00 -24.80 0.75
C THR A 437 -7.77 -25.58 -0.31
N LEU A 438 -7.42 -26.85 -0.51
CA LEU A 438 -8.16 -27.76 -1.38
C LEU A 438 -9.11 -28.61 -0.54
N ARG A 439 -10.37 -28.75 -0.98
CA ARG A 439 -11.41 -29.50 -0.26
C ARG A 439 -12.20 -30.43 -1.19
N SER A 440 -12.36 -31.70 -0.79
CA SER A 440 -13.34 -32.66 -1.31
C SER A 440 -14.45 -32.92 -0.28
N GLU A 441 -15.35 -33.87 -0.53
CA GLU A 441 -16.43 -34.23 0.42
C GLU A 441 -15.88 -34.71 1.78
N ASP A 442 -14.80 -35.51 1.75
CA ASP A 442 -14.24 -36.18 2.93
C ASP A 442 -12.83 -35.71 3.32
N LEU A 443 -12.13 -34.95 2.47
CA LEU A 443 -10.73 -34.56 2.69
C LEU A 443 -10.50 -33.07 2.50
N ARG A 444 -9.67 -32.48 3.37
CA ARG A 444 -9.12 -31.13 3.21
C ARG A 444 -7.59 -31.19 3.26
N ILE A 445 -6.94 -30.51 2.32
CA ILE A 445 -5.49 -30.42 2.23
C ILE A 445 -5.08 -28.98 2.55
N ILE A 446 -4.24 -28.83 3.58
CA ILE A 446 -3.69 -27.55 4.04
C ILE A 446 -2.19 -27.57 3.83
N GLN A 447 -1.65 -26.57 3.14
CA GLN A 447 -0.21 -26.39 2.93
C GLN A 447 0.20 -25.00 3.41
N GLY A 448 1.38 -24.89 4.02
CA GLY A 448 1.89 -23.61 4.48
C GLY A 448 3.31 -23.69 5.05
N TRP A 449 3.88 -22.52 5.33
CA TRP A 449 5.23 -22.36 5.83
C TRP A 449 5.24 -22.19 7.35
N VAL A 450 6.15 -22.88 8.03
CA VAL A 450 6.37 -22.74 9.48
C VAL A 450 7.85 -22.51 9.77
N SER A 451 8.14 -21.60 10.70
CA SER A 451 9.51 -21.41 11.21
C SER A 451 10.01 -22.69 11.88
N ALA A 452 11.23 -23.11 11.57
CA ALA A 452 11.85 -24.32 12.12
C ALA A 452 11.80 -24.40 13.67
N GLU A 453 11.89 -23.24 14.34
CA GLU A 453 11.81 -23.15 15.82
C GLU A 453 10.44 -23.53 16.39
N LYS A 454 9.36 -23.35 15.59
CA LYS A 454 7.99 -23.63 16.00
C LYS A 454 7.55 -25.05 15.63
N ILE A 455 8.37 -25.81 14.89
CA ILE A 455 8.07 -27.19 14.51
C ILE A 455 7.82 -28.09 15.73
N PRO A 456 8.61 -28.03 16.82
CA PRO A 456 8.36 -28.87 17.99
C PRO A 456 7.00 -28.60 18.63
N LEU A 457 6.63 -27.33 18.78
CA LEU A 457 5.32 -26.91 19.31
C LEU A 457 4.19 -27.36 18.38
N LEU A 458 4.34 -27.16 17.07
CA LEU A 458 3.34 -27.57 16.08
C LEU A 458 3.12 -29.08 16.11
N ARG A 459 4.20 -29.87 16.21
CA ARG A 459 4.13 -31.33 16.31
C ARG A 459 3.32 -31.76 17.52
N GLU A 460 3.57 -31.16 18.69
CA GLU A 460 2.84 -31.48 19.92
C GLU A 460 1.33 -31.20 19.77
N GLU A 461 0.97 -30.06 19.19
CA GLU A 461 -0.43 -29.71 18.96
C GLU A 461 -1.10 -30.60 17.91
N LEU A 462 -0.40 -30.94 16.83
CA LEU A 462 -0.90 -31.89 15.81
C LEU A 462 -1.11 -33.30 16.38
N GLU A 463 -0.25 -33.75 17.29
CA GLU A 463 -0.43 -35.03 17.98
C GLU A 463 -1.66 -35.03 18.91
N LYS A 464 -1.88 -33.94 19.65
CA LYS A 464 -3.09 -33.75 20.48
C LYS A 464 -4.35 -33.80 19.61
N LEU A 465 -4.34 -33.10 18.47
CA LEU A 465 -5.44 -33.11 17.50
C LEU A 465 -5.63 -34.51 16.91
N GLY A 466 -4.57 -35.19 16.49
CA GLY A 466 -4.64 -36.54 15.93
C GLY A 466 -5.31 -37.55 16.88
N ARG A 467 -5.06 -37.42 18.20
CA ARG A 467 -5.76 -38.21 19.23
C ARG A 467 -7.25 -37.89 19.30
N ARG A 468 -7.62 -36.61 19.19
CA ARG A 468 -9.03 -36.16 19.16
C ARG A 468 -9.76 -36.64 17.91
N PHE A 469 -9.08 -36.68 16.76
CA PHE A 469 -9.62 -37.07 15.46
C PHE A 469 -9.47 -38.58 15.14
N ARG A 470 -9.04 -39.41 16.10
CA ARG A 470 -8.92 -40.88 15.95
C ARG A 470 -8.20 -41.34 14.66
N GLY A 471 -7.15 -40.62 14.25
CA GLY A 471 -6.34 -40.98 13.07
C GLY A 471 -6.79 -40.36 11.74
N GLY A 472 -7.80 -39.49 11.72
CA GLY A 472 -8.20 -38.71 10.53
C GLY A 472 -7.27 -37.55 10.15
N LEU A 473 -6.07 -37.48 10.73
CA LEU A 473 -5.09 -36.40 10.51
C LEU A 473 -3.75 -36.99 10.08
N ALA A 474 -3.32 -36.66 8.87
CA ALA A 474 -1.98 -36.94 8.36
C ALA A 474 -1.28 -35.61 8.07
N TYR A 475 -0.02 -35.48 8.47
CA TYR A 475 0.79 -34.30 8.19
C TYR A 475 2.18 -34.70 7.75
N ARG A 476 2.82 -33.84 6.96
CA ARG A 476 4.21 -33.99 6.54
C ARG A 476 4.95 -32.67 6.74
N LEU A 477 6.17 -32.76 7.25
CA LEU A 477 7.07 -31.63 7.42
C LEU A 477 8.28 -31.89 6.54
N GLU A 478 8.51 -30.99 5.58
CA GLU A 478 9.63 -31.04 4.65
C GLU A 478 10.38 -29.70 4.72
N GLU A 479 11.69 -29.74 4.50
CA GLU A 479 12.47 -28.52 4.33
C GLU A 479 12.27 -27.98 2.90
N PRO A 480 12.24 -26.65 2.70
CA PRO A 480 12.07 -26.08 1.37
C PRO A 480 13.16 -26.57 0.42
N SER A 481 12.75 -27.01 -0.77
CA SER A 481 13.68 -27.39 -1.83
C SER A 481 14.47 -26.17 -2.36
N ARG A 482 15.46 -26.39 -3.24
CA ARG A 482 16.25 -25.28 -3.81
C ARG A 482 15.45 -24.41 -4.78
N GLU A 483 14.38 -24.95 -5.34
CA GLU A 483 13.54 -24.33 -6.36
C GLU A 483 12.29 -23.65 -5.75
N GLU A 484 12.03 -23.88 -4.46
CA GLU A 484 10.91 -23.29 -3.75
C GLU A 484 11.26 -21.92 -3.15
N GLU A 485 10.40 -20.94 -3.44
CA GLU A 485 10.46 -19.61 -2.83
C GLU A 485 9.82 -19.62 -1.44
N ALA A 486 10.61 -19.95 -0.42
CA ALA A 486 10.17 -19.90 0.97
C ALA A 486 10.11 -18.44 1.49
N PRO A 487 9.14 -18.09 2.36
CA PRO A 487 9.07 -16.76 2.97
C PRO A 487 10.28 -16.45 3.86
N THR A 488 10.82 -15.23 3.75
CA THR A 488 11.93 -14.77 4.58
C THR A 488 11.47 -14.26 5.94
N ILE A 489 12.09 -14.74 7.03
CA ILE A 489 11.89 -14.21 8.39
C ILE A 489 13.20 -13.56 8.86
N LEU A 490 13.19 -12.24 9.03
CA LEU A 490 14.34 -11.52 9.58
C LEU A 490 14.42 -11.69 11.10
N ARG A 491 15.64 -11.93 11.59
CA ARG A 491 15.93 -12.16 13.01
C ARG A 491 16.99 -11.19 13.52
N ASN A 492 16.70 -9.89 13.41
CA ASN A 492 17.64 -8.88 13.89
C ASN A 492 17.50 -8.63 15.40
N PRO A 493 18.62 -8.38 16.11
CA PRO A 493 18.59 -7.95 17.50
C PRO A 493 17.73 -6.68 17.68
N LYS A 494 17.15 -6.50 18.88
CA LYS A 494 16.30 -5.34 19.21
C LYS A 494 16.96 -3.98 18.89
N LEU A 495 18.29 -3.91 18.97
CA LEU A 495 19.07 -2.72 18.64
C LEU A 495 19.00 -2.37 17.14
N PHE A 496 19.07 -3.39 16.26
CA PHE A 496 19.12 -3.24 14.81
C PHE A 496 17.77 -3.39 14.10
N LYS A 497 16.76 -3.92 14.81
CA LYS A 497 15.39 -4.11 14.28
C LYS A 497 14.75 -2.86 13.67
N ILE A 498 15.16 -1.66 14.10
CA ILE A 498 14.64 -0.40 13.54
C ILE A 498 15.15 -0.14 12.12
N PHE A 499 16.33 -0.66 11.76
CA PHE A 499 16.90 -0.53 10.42
C PHE A 499 16.24 -1.47 9.39
N GLU A 500 15.53 -2.53 9.83
CA GLU A 500 14.77 -3.43 8.93
C GLU A 500 13.79 -2.63 8.06
N SER A 501 13.12 -1.63 8.63
CA SER A 501 12.14 -0.80 7.90
C SER A 501 12.80 0.14 6.88
N ILE A 502 14.10 0.42 7.01
CA ILE A 502 14.85 1.22 6.04
C ILE A 502 15.38 0.31 4.93
N VAL A 503 15.91 -0.86 5.28
CA VAL A 503 16.33 -1.88 4.31
C VAL A 503 15.16 -2.34 3.45
N ALA A 504 13.99 -2.57 4.06
CA ALA A 504 12.77 -3.00 3.36
C ALA A 504 12.29 -2.00 2.29
N GLN A 505 12.71 -0.73 2.33
CA GLN A 505 12.40 0.24 1.26
C GLN A 505 13.16 -0.07 -0.04
N TYR A 506 14.32 -0.72 0.06
CA TYR A 506 15.10 -1.18 -1.08
C TYR A 506 14.74 -2.60 -1.52
N GLY A 507 14.03 -3.35 -0.68
CA GLY A 507 13.59 -4.72 -0.93
C GLY A 507 13.76 -5.61 0.29
N TRP A 508 13.06 -6.74 0.30
CA TRP A 508 13.31 -7.79 1.29
C TRP A 508 14.41 -8.71 0.78
N PRO A 509 15.37 -9.12 1.63
CA PRO A 509 16.37 -10.10 1.20
C PRO A 509 15.70 -11.45 0.91
N GLY A 510 16.25 -12.16 -0.07
CA GLY A 510 15.83 -13.51 -0.42
C GLY A 510 16.05 -14.47 0.76
N TYR A 511 15.32 -15.59 0.77
CA TYR A 511 15.35 -16.57 1.86
C TYR A 511 16.76 -17.11 2.18
N ARG A 512 17.63 -17.16 1.16
CA ARG A 512 19.00 -17.69 1.25
C ARG A 512 20.08 -16.61 1.18
N GLU A 513 19.68 -15.35 1.17
CA GLU A 513 20.60 -14.22 1.15
C GLU A 513 20.99 -13.80 2.56
N VAL A 514 22.19 -13.25 2.70
CA VAL A 514 22.60 -12.59 3.94
C VAL A 514 21.76 -11.33 4.16
N ASP A 515 21.10 -11.23 5.32
CA ASP A 515 20.39 -10.03 5.74
C ASP A 515 21.38 -8.85 5.95
N PRO A 516 21.30 -7.78 5.13
CA PRO A 516 22.21 -6.65 5.25
C PRO A 516 21.87 -5.72 6.43
N THR A 517 20.75 -5.91 7.13
CA THR A 517 20.22 -4.96 8.12
C THR A 517 21.20 -4.57 9.21
N ILE A 518 21.96 -5.51 9.77
CA ILE A 518 22.93 -5.21 10.82
C ILE A 518 24.08 -4.36 10.26
N ILE A 519 24.62 -4.78 9.11
CA ILE A 519 25.75 -4.12 8.46
C ILE A 519 25.35 -2.71 8.03
N SER A 520 24.24 -2.58 7.32
CA SER A 520 23.67 -1.31 6.89
C SER A 520 23.33 -0.40 8.07
N GLY A 521 22.78 -0.96 9.16
CA GLY A 521 22.47 -0.19 10.36
C GLY A 521 23.71 0.40 11.04
N ILE A 522 24.81 -0.36 11.12
CA ILE A 522 26.10 0.13 11.63
C ILE A 522 26.65 1.21 10.70
N LEU A 523 26.73 0.93 9.40
CA LEU A 523 27.27 1.87 8.41
C LEU A 523 26.48 3.17 8.38
N TRP A 524 25.14 3.13 8.35
CA TRP A 524 24.32 4.34 8.38
C TRP A 524 24.55 5.17 9.65
N THR A 525 24.63 4.50 10.80
CA THR A 525 24.86 5.20 12.07
C THR A 525 26.22 5.89 12.07
N LEU A 526 27.27 5.21 11.61
CA LEU A 526 28.62 5.78 11.51
C LEU A 526 28.70 6.91 10.48
N MET A 527 28.14 6.71 9.28
CA MET A 527 28.13 7.72 8.22
C MET A 527 27.40 8.99 8.63
N PHE A 528 26.25 8.86 9.29
CA PHE A 528 25.51 10.02 9.77
C PHE A 528 26.35 10.87 10.73
N GLY A 529 27.04 10.21 11.66
CA GLY A 529 27.92 10.91 12.60
C GLY A 529 29.11 11.56 11.91
N PHE A 530 29.68 10.91 10.90
CA PHE A 530 30.78 11.47 10.10
C PHE A 530 30.34 12.65 9.22
N MET A 531 29.11 12.64 8.69
CA MET A 531 28.55 13.71 7.85
C MET A 531 28.14 14.94 8.66
N PHE A 532 27.65 14.74 9.89
CA PHE A 532 27.18 15.80 10.78
C PHE A 532 27.87 15.69 12.15
N PRO A 533 29.19 15.91 12.22
CA PRO A 533 29.95 15.74 13.44
C PRO A 533 29.79 16.96 14.35
N ASP A 534 28.65 17.11 15.02
CA ASP A 534 28.40 18.21 15.96
C ASP A 534 27.82 17.67 17.28
N PHE A 535 28.49 17.99 18.39
CA PHE A 535 28.10 17.53 19.72
C PHE A 535 26.76 18.12 20.16
N GLY A 536 26.56 19.42 19.95
CA GLY A 536 25.36 20.14 20.36
C GLY A 536 24.14 19.72 19.55
N GLN A 537 24.26 19.72 18.22
CA GLN A 537 23.20 19.29 17.33
C GLN A 537 22.87 17.80 17.52
N GLY A 538 23.88 16.95 17.72
CA GLY A 538 23.69 15.52 18.01
C GLY A 538 22.84 15.28 19.26
N LEU A 539 23.10 16.02 20.34
CA LEU A 539 22.29 15.97 21.57
C LEU A 539 20.86 16.47 21.35
N VAL A 540 20.67 17.54 20.58
CA VAL A 540 19.33 18.05 20.24
C VAL A 540 18.54 17.01 19.44
N ILE A 541 19.15 16.38 18.44
CA ILE A 541 18.54 15.31 17.64
C ILE A 541 18.18 14.11 18.52
N ALA A 542 19.07 13.72 19.45
CA ALA A 542 18.80 12.63 20.38
C ALA A 542 17.66 12.97 21.36
N GLY A 543 17.61 14.20 21.86
CA GLY A 543 16.54 14.71 22.73
C GLY A 543 15.18 14.76 22.04
N LEU A 544 15.14 15.25 20.80
CA LEU A 544 13.93 15.24 19.97
C LEU A 544 13.49 13.79 19.66
N GLY A 545 14.45 12.90 19.40
CA GLY A 545 14.20 11.47 19.23
C GLY A 545 13.60 10.82 20.47
N ALA A 546 14.08 11.17 21.66
CA ALA A 546 13.51 10.71 22.93
C ALA A 546 12.08 11.24 23.14
N PHE A 547 11.83 12.52 22.86
CA PHE A 547 10.49 13.08 22.90
C PHE A 547 9.51 12.34 21.97
N LEU A 548 9.91 12.09 20.72
CA LEU A 548 9.12 11.30 19.76
C LEU A 548 8.93 9.84 20.20
N ALA A 549 9.93 9.24 20.83
CA ALA A 549 9.90 7.83 21.23
C ALA A 549 9.00 7.57 22.45
N TYR A 550 8.98 8.50 23.41
CA TYR A 550 8.36 8.28 24.71
C TYR A 550 7.11 9.13 24.96
N ARG A 551 7.00 10.33 24.36
CA ARG A 551 5.94 11.30 24.70
C ARG A 551 4.92 11.53 23.60
N TYR A 552 5.29 11.32 22.33
CA TYR A 552 4.40 11.46 21.18
C TYR A 552 3.79 10.11 20.76
N ARG A 553 2.47 10.05 20.56
CA ARG A 553 1.74 8.86 20.11
C ARG A 553 1.06 9.08 18.75
N GLY A 554 1.83 9.52 17.75
CA GLY A 554 1.35 9.66 16.35
C GLY A 554 2.03 8.71 15.37
N ARG A 555 1.61 8.76 14.09
CA ARG A 555 2.37 8.19 12.96
C ARG A 555 3.09 9.34 12.24
N LEU A 556 4.34 9.11 11.86
CA LEU A 556 5.19 10.06 11.14
C LEU A 556 5.87 9.30 9.99
N LEU A 557 5.81 9.84 8.77
CA LEU A 557 6.42 9.23 7.57
C LEU A 557 6.01 7.75 7.35
N GLY A 558 4.72 7.43 7.56
CA GLY A 558 4.22 6.06 7.44
C GLY A 558 4.72 5.07 8.52
N MET A 559 5.57 5.52 9.44
CA MET A 559 6.13 4.73 10.52
C MET A 559 5.55 5.12 11.89
N SER A 560 5.62 4.21 12.86
CA SER A 560 5.34 4.55 14.25
C SER A 560 6.34 5.61 14.73
N SER A 561 5.84 6.69 15.32
CA SER A 561 6.67 7.73 15.98
C SER A 561 7.74 7.14 16.91
N ARG A 562 7.44 6.02 17.56
CA ARG A 562 8.41 5.29 18.40
C ARG A 562 9.61 4.75 17.63
N LYS A 563 9.40 4.22 16.43
CA LYS A 563 10.49 3.72 15.58
C LYS A 563 11.37 4.87 15.10
N VAL A 564 10.75 5.94 14.62
CA VAL A 564 11.46 7.15 14.16
C VAL A 564 12.26 7.78 15.29
N GLY A 565 11.64 7.98 16.47
CA GLY A 565 12.33 8.53 17.63
C GLY A 565 13.53 7.68 18.08
N LYS A 566 13.37 6.34 18.11
CA LYS A 566 14.49 5.44 18.39
C LYS A 566 15.60 5.54 17.36
N LEU A 567 15.30 5.71 16.07
CA LEU A 567 16.31 5.91 15.03
C LEU A 567 17.08 7.21 15.27
N MET A 568 16.36 8.32 15.48
CA MET A 568 16.95 9.63 15.76
C MET A 568 17.88 9.61 16.98
N ILE A 569 17.54 8.88 18.04
CA ILE A 569 18.45 8.71 19.19
C ILE A 569 19.79 8.11 18.76
N ARG A 570 19.80 7.05 17.93
CA ARG A 570 21.05 6.41 17.48
C ARG A 570 21.88 7.35 16.61
N LEU A 571 21.23 8.03 15.68
CA LEU A 571 21.87 8.98 14.77
C LEU A 571 22.42 10.20 15.53
N GLY A 572 21.64 10.75 16.45
CA GLY A 572 22.04 11.88 17.30
C GLY A 572 23.18 11.52 18.25
N VAL A 573 23.17 10.33 18.86
CA VAL A 573 24.29 9.84 19.67
C VAL A 573 25.56 9.67 18.83
N SER A 574 25.43 9.14 17.60
CA SER A 574 26.57 9.03 16.68
C SER A 574 27.14 10.41 16.33
N ALA A 575 26.29 11.35 15.89
CA ALA A 575 26.68 12.74 15.63
C ALA A 575 27.36 13.39 16.84
N ALA A 576 26.85 13.12 18.05
CA ALA A 576 27.46 13.63 19.27
C ALA A 576 28.86 13.04 19.53
N ILE A 577 29.03 11.73 19.33
CA ILE A 577 30.33 11.06 19.46
C ILE A 577 31.33 11.63 18.45
N PHE A 578 30.94 11.74 17.17
CA PHE A 578 31.82 12.27 16.14
C PHE A 578 32.09 13.77 16.32
N GLY A 579 31.13 14.56 16.80
CA GLY A 579 31.35 15.95 17.19
C GLY A 579 32.37 16.11 18.31
N LEU A 580 32.36 15.22 19.31
CA LEU A 580 33.43 15.18 20.32
C LEU A 580 34.79 14.76 19.74
N LEU A 581 34.79 13.80 18.81
CA LEU A 581 36.02 13.34 18.15
C LEU A 581 36.68 14.44 17.32
N PHE A 582 35.89 15.17 16.53
CA PHE A 582 36.35 16.25 15.66
C PHE A 582 36.44 17.62 16.34
N GLY A 583 35.84 17.78 17.53
CA GLY A 583 35.93 19.00 18.32
C GLY A 583 34.94 20.08 17.90
N GLU A 584 33.69 19.72 17.60
CA GLU A 584 32.67 20.66 17.10
C GLU A 584 31.44 20.70 18.04
N PHE A 585 31.01 21.89 18.42
CA PHE A 585 29.83 22.13 19.25
C PHE A 585 29.04 23.36 18.77
N PHE A 586 27.87 23.17 18.16
CA PHE A 586 27.09 24.25 17.54
C PHE A 586 27.93 25.15 16.62
N LEU A 587 28.73 24.54 15.75
CA LEU A 587 29.68 25.22 14.87
C LEU A 587 30.78 26.03 15.61
N MET A 588 30.96 25.79 16.92
CA MET A 588 32.09 26.30 17.68
C MET A 588 33.14 25.21 17.84
N GLU A 589 34.39 25.58 17.57
CA GLU A 589 35.52 24.67 17.69
C GLU A 589 35.94 24.50 19.16
N VAL A 590 35.87 23.26 19.61
CA VAL A 590 36.31 22.79 20.92
C VAL A 590 37.51 21.87 20.71
N ARG A 591 38.29 21.60 21.76
CA ARG A 591 39.44 20.70 21.66
C ARG A 591 38.99 19.30 21.20
N PRO A 592 39.44 18.79 20.04
CA PRO A 592 39.10 17.46 19.55
C PRO A 592 39.70 16.37 20.44
N LEU A 593 39.00 15.24 20.56
CA LEU A 593 39.48 14.05 21.28
C LEU A 593 40.44 13.19 20.45
N ILE A 594 40.48 13.33 19.13
CA ILE A 594 41.41 12.57 18.29
C ILE A 594 42.85 13.06 18.54
N PRO A 595 43.79 12.17 18.93
CA PRO A 595 45.20 12.53 19.07
C PRO A 595 45.74 13.12 17.75
N ASN A 596 46.42 14.25 17.82
CA ASN A 596 47.01 15.01 16.70
C ASN A 596 46.07 15.90 15.87
N LEU A 597 44.76 15.95 16.14
CA LEU A 597 43.90 16.99 15.57
C LEU A 597 44.01 18.29 16.38
N ARG A 598 44.04 19.44 15.68
CA ARG A 598 43.98 20.78 16.30
C ARG A 598 42.55 21.33 16.16
N PRO A 599 42.10 22.23 17.05
CA PRO A 599 40.96 23.10 16.74
C PRO A 599 41.23 23.80 15.39
N GLY A 600 40.24 23.88 14.51
CA GLY A 600 40.39 24.46 13.18
C GLY A 600 41.10 23.56 12.17
N TRP A 601 41.11 22.24 12.38
CA TRP A 601 41.80 21.30 11.48
C TRP A 601 41.28 21.34 10.04
N LEU A 602 40.05 21.81 9.80
CA LEU A 602 39.49 22.01 8.47
C LEU A 602 40.00 23.27 7.76
N GLU A 603 40.51 24.25 8.49
CA GLU A 603 41.10 25.47 7.92
C GLU A 603 42.45 25.21 7.25
N ASP A 604 43.15 24.16 7.69
CA ASP A 604 44.39 23.70 7.07
C ASP A 604 44.08 22.87 5.81
N PRO A 605 44.63 23.22 4.63
CA PRO A 605 44.54 22.40 3.43
C PRO A 605 44.94 20.93 3.66
N ALA A 606 45.88 20.66 4.56
CA ALA A 606 46.29 19.29 4.91
C ALA A 606 45.16 18.50 5.59
N GLY A 607 44.36 19.14 6.45
CA GLY A 607 43.22 18.52 7.11
C GLY A 607 42.06 18.25 6.16
N ALA A 608 41.78 19.18 5.24
CA ALA A 608 40.79 18.97 4.18
C ALA A 608 41.17 17.78 3.26
N VAL A 609 42.45 17.68 2.87
CA VAL A 609 42.96 16.54 2.10
C VAL A 609 42.89 15.24 2.90
N TRP A 610 43.18 15.27 4.21
CA TRP A 610 43.05 14.10 5.08
C TRP A 610 41.60 13.62 5.20
N LEU A 611 40.64 14.53 5.34
CA LEU A 611 39.20 14.19 5.34
C LEU A 611 38.79 13.54 4.03
N LEU A 612 39.20 14.12 2.90
CA LEU A 612 38.90 13.58 1.57
C LEU A 612 39.49 12.17 1.39
N LYS A 613 40.75 11.95 1.77
CA LYS A 613 41.38 10.62 1.75
C LYS A 613 40.62 9.61 2.60
N THR A 614 40.21 10.02 3.81
CA THR A 614 39.44 9.18 4.73
C THR A 614 38.07 8.81 4.16
N ALA A 615 37.37 9.77 3.54
CA ALA A 615 36.08 9.54 2.89
C ALA A 615 36.19 8.57 1.69
N ILE A 616 37.21 8.73 0.85
CA ILE A 616 37.48 7.82 -0.28
C ILE A 616 37.79 6.41 0.22
N PHE A 617 38.66 6.27 1.23
CA PHE A 617 38.99 4.98 1.81
C PHE A 617 37.77 4.29 2.43
N PHE A 618 36.96 5.06 3.16
CA PHE A 618 35.73 4.55 3.76
C PHE A 618 34.73 4.06 2.69
N GLY A 619 34.52 4.83 1.62
CA GLY A 619 33.67 4.42 0.50
C GLY A 619 34.19 3.18 -0.22
N ALA A 620 35.50 3.09 -0.47
CA ALA A 620 36.13 1.91 -1.03
C ALA A 620 35.93 0.67 -0.14
N ALA A 621 36.10 0.80 1.18
CA ALA A 621 35.88 -0.28 2.12
C ALA A 621 34.42 -0.77 2.12
N GLN A 622 33.45 0.14 1.99
CA GLN A 622 32.03 -0.21 1.89
C GLN A 622 31.71 -1.00 0.61
N ILE A 623 32.29 -0.61 -0.53
CA ILE A 623 32.12 -1.31 -1.80
C ILE A 623 32.71 -2.72 -1.71
N ILE A 624 33.91 -2.87 -1.15
CA ILE A 624 34.55 -4.18 -0.92
C ILE A 624 33.69 -5.05 0.01
N LEU A 625 33.14 -4.47 1.07
CA LEU A 625 32.24 -5.20 1.97
C LEU A 625 30.97 -5.69 1.25
N GLY A 626 30.37 -4.85 0.39
CA GLY A 626 29.22 -5.24 -0.44
C GLY A 626 29.54 -6.41 -1.38
N MET A 627 30.67 -6.32 -2.10
CA MET A 627 31.16 -7.41 -2.96
C MET A 627 31.47 -8.68 -2.16
N ALA A 628 32.03 -8.57 -0.95
CA ALA A 628 32.31 -9.71 -0.09
C ALA A 628 31.02 -10.42 0.38
N ILE A 629 29.96 -9.67 0.70
CA ILE A 629 28.64 -10.23 1.03
C ILE A 629 28.04 -10.93 -0.18
N SER A 630 28.12 -10.31 -1.37
CA SER A 630 27.64 -10.91 -2.62
C SER A 630 28.39 -12.21 -2.94
N THR A 631 29.72 -12.22 -2.84
CA THR A 631 30.55 -13.42 -2.99
C THR A 631 30.14 -14.51 -1.99
N TRP A 632 29.85 -14.14 -0.74
CA TRP A 632 29.40 -15.08 0.29
C TRP A 632 28.02 -15.67 -0.01
N ASN A 633 27.10 -14.87 -0.56
CA ASN A 633 25.81 -15.35 -1.02
C ASN A 633 25.98 -16.39 -2.14
N GLU A 634 26.78 -16.12 -3.17
CA GLU A 634 27.02 -17.07 -4.27
C GLU A 634 27.64 -18.39 -3.79
N LEU A 635 28.59 -18.30 -2.85
CA LEU A 635 29.18 -19.49 -2.21
C LEU A 635 28.14 -20.33 -1.46
N ARG A 636 27.12 -19.70 -0.87
CA ARG A 636 26.01 -20.38 -0.19
C ARG A 636 25.01 -21.02 -1.16
N HIS A 637 24.79 -20.42 -2.33
CA HIS A 637 23.93 -20.98 -3.36
C HIS A 637 24.56 -22.21 -4.04
N GLY A 638 25.90 -22.27 -4.07
CA GLY A 638 26.66 -23.40 -4.61
C GLY A 638 27.32 -23.09 -5.96
N ASP A 639 27.14 -21.88 -6.47
CA ASP A 639 27.64 -21.41 -7.76
C ASP A 639 29.07 -20.88 -7.63
N ARG A 640 29.99 -21.83 -7.43
CA ARG A 640 31.42 -21.55 -7.18
C ARG A 640 32.09 -20.80 -8.34
N ALA A 641 31.64 -21.02 -9.57
CA ALA A 641 32.16 -20.33 -10.74
C ALA A 641 31.82 -18.84 -10.70
N GLU A 642 30.58 -18.51 -10.31
CA GLU A 642 30.10 -17.14 -10.21
C GLU A 642 30.77 -16.41 -9.04
N ALA A 643 30.87 -17.06 -7.87
CA ALA A 643 31.60 -16.52 -6.72
C ALA A 643 33.08 -16.16 -7.02
N LEU A 644 33.74 -16.92 -7.91
CA LEU A 644 35.15 -16.70 -8.25
C LEU A 644 35.34 -15.69 -9.38
N LEU A 645 34.57 -15.81 -10.46
CA LEU A 645 34.83 -15.12 -11.73
C LEU A 645 33.90 -13.93 -12.01
N ALA A 646 32.80 -13.77 -11.25
CA ALA A 646 31.89 -12.66 -11.48
C ALA A 646 32.51 -11.30 -11.12
N HIS A 647 31.95 -10.24 -11.70
CA HIS A 647 32.31 -8.85 -11.42
C HIS A 647 32.01 -8.41 -9.98
N HIS A 648 31.13 -9.11 -9.27
CA HIS A 648 30.83 -8.93 -7.85
C HIS A 648 31.47 -10.03 -6.97
N GLY A 649 32.19 -10.98 -7.60
CA GLY A 649 32.92 -12.06 -6.96
C GLY A 649 34.35 -11.69 -6.56
N LEU A 650 35.17 -12.69 -6.24
CA LEU A 650 36.58 -12.51 -5.86
C LEU A 650 37.42 -11.80 -6.94
N ALA A 651 37.19 -12.11 -8.22
CA ALA A 651 37.84 -11.43 -9.33
C ALA A 651 37.50 -9.93 -9.36
N GLY A 652 36.24 -9.57 -9.11
CA GLY A 652 35.79 -8.19 -9.00
C GLY A 652 36.47 -7.43 -7.86
N ILE A 653 36.55 -8.05 -6.67
CA ILE A 653 37.25 -7.48 -5.51
C ILE A 653 38.73 -7.24 -5.83
N ALA A 654 39.41 -8.21 -6.45
CA ALA A 654 40.81 -8.09 -6.83
C ALA A 654 41.03 -6.97 -7.87
N ALA A 655 40.16 -6.88 -8.88
CA ALA A 655 40.20 -5.82 -9.88
C ALA A 655 39.98 -4.43 -9.28
N PHE A 656 38.99 -4.30 -8.39
CA PHE A 656 38.69 -3.05 -7.71
C PHE A 656 39.82 -2.59 -6.78
N LEU A 657 40.40 -3.52 -6.01
CA LEU A 657 41.59 -3.25 -5.19
C LEU A 657 42.77 -2.84 -6.06
N GLY A 658 43.03 -3.53 -7.17
CA GLY A 658 44.08 -3.18 -8.12
C GLY A 658 43.91 -1.78 -8.69
N PHE A 659 42.69 -1.42 -9.08
CA PHE A 659 42.35 -0.07 -9.55
C PHE A 659 42.61 1.00 -8.48
N ILE A 660 42.12 0.78 -7.25
CA ILE A 660 42.31 1.72 -6.14
C ILE A 660 43.80 1.89 -5.79
N LEU A 661 44.56 0.81 -5.70
CA LEU A 661 45.98 0.87 -5.40
C LEU A 661 46.75 1.61 -6.50
N THR A 662 46.39 1.40 -7.76
CA THR A 662 46.98 2.14 -8.90
C THR A 662 46.63 3.61 -8.85
N ALA A 663 45.36 3.95 -8.54
CA ALA A 663 44.91 5.33 -8.38
C ALA A 663 45.62 6.04 -7.22
N PHE A 664 45.78 5.37 -6.08
CA PHE A 664 46.52 5.94 -4.94
C PHE A 664 48.01 6.10 -5.24
N HIS A 665 48.62 5.15 -5.94
CA HIS A 665 50.00 5.27 -6.40
C HIS A 665 50.18 6.48 -7.33
N PHE A 666 49.28 6.67 -8.29
CA PHE A 666 49.32 7.79 -9.24
C PHE A 666 49.08 9.14 -8.56
N LEU A 667 48.20 9.18 -7.55
CA LEU A 667 47.90 10.39 -6.76
C LEU A 667 48.96 10.66 -5.68
N GLY A 668 49.98 9.80 -5.52
CA GLY A 668 51.02 9.95 -4.50
C GLY A 668 50.49 9.87 -3.06
N VAL A 669 49.43 9.08 -2.84
CA VAL A 669 48.74 8.92 -1.55
C VAL A 669 49.36 7.85 -0.68
#